data_AF-A0A954KC25-F1
#
_entry.id   AF-A0A954KC25-F1
#
_cell.length_a   1.000
_cell.length_b   1.000
_cell.length_c   1.000
_cell.angle_alpha   90.00
_cell.angle_beta   90.00
_cell.angle_gamma   90.00
#
_symmetry.space_group_name_H-M   'P 1'
#
loop_
_entity.id
_entity.type
_entity.pdbx_description
1 polymer ?
#
loop_
_entity_poly.entity_id
_entity_poly.type
_entity_poly.pdbx_seq_one_letter_code
_entity_poly.pdbx_strand_id
1 'polypeptide(L)'
;MSDQFAIAVSRGAFGWRVAGILLLIILTGLQPTSAFAAGTEYTMRAADLELAVDSRWAGCRDGGYYPIRIQVTNKSLDRVITFEYHTDSVPAVPTVRRSLSLSQNATANVTLSIPCVGAGTYGSLRVLQNGRLIKDLTRNISLPDIGYGTRRPALLVISPTSVDATAFEAAVTSSIMGATSSAYGGAYYGSSGEDNQVVEPSLLPESWIDYSGLDLVAIPLNTLIKLENDHRSAILKWVHSGGTLIVYDVGEPAAESEELSRVLALNSLSTSSPDWISANLKRRMKVNIVQTDQYGNVVDPADPFGDGGGFGGAVPAVEEAAEEADTEIETEDFTWPDDEQTFVSRQLMLGTVFVFQENPFPGTAHDWSWFLKSLPNDQQTWTKRHGISARIGSNEFLDFLIPSVRGIPVFAFLLLITLFTIVIGPLNYLWLWRKRRLYLLVLTIPAFALATSLALFSYSAFAHGFSTKSRARTMTFIDQKSNTAVSIGRIALFAGLAPRGGMRFSTETAVYPIWPENTGFESGAVDWTDQQNLASGWLPSRTRTQFLTVSHRDERGRLTVTDTGGDTLEVTNGLEWGLKALIVADKQGRLFYGEDIPAGASSHLPLLTDENHREFQQLASVFPLAKPKQSYNSNGMFDWDFNRYYGYGQSNQASFSTNIAERRLRTFRQLKKDTKEIEPSTYAAIVSENPGIELGVEKTRPQASLHMLQGWY
;
A
#
# COMPACT_ATOMS: atom_id res chain seq x y z
N MET A 1 37.01 60.25 -50.58
CA MET A 1 37.92 59.14 -50.19
C MET A 1 37.84 58.99 -48.67
N SER A 2 36.76 58.37 -48.16
CA SER A 2 36.57 58.05 -46.73
C SER A 2 35.18 57.41 -46.53
N ASP A 3 34.95 56.23 -47.11
CA ASP A 3 33.69 55.48 -46.90
C ASP A 3 33.92 53.96 -46.74
N GLN A 4 35.08 53.59 -46.17
CA GLN A 4 35.44 52.17 -45.93
C GLN A 4 35.77 51.79 -44.48
N PHE A 5 35.52 52.65 -43.49
CA PHE A 5 35.87 52.32 -42.09
C PHE A 5 34.70 52.01 -41.14
N ALA A 6 33.44 52.01 -41.61
CA ALA A 6 32.29 51.77 -40.75
C ALA A 6 31.72 50.32 -40.75
N ILE A 7 32.30 49.39 -41.52
CA ILE A 7 31.73 48.03 -41.70
C ILE A 7 32.50 46.91 -40.95
N ALA A 8 33.61 47.24 -40.28
CA ALA A 8 34.49 46.21 -39.69
C ALA A 8 34.26 45.89 -38.19
N VAL A 9 33.39 46.61 -37.47
CA VAL A 9 33.24 46.42 -36.00
C VAL A 9 31.96 45.65 -35.61
N SER A 10 30.95 45.51 -36.47
CA SER A 10 29.71 44.79 -36.10
C SER A 10 29.72 43.28 -36.40
N ARG A 11 30.69 42.76 -37.16
CA ARG A 11 30.74 41.33 -37.52
C ARG A 11 31.48 40.44 -36.49
N GLY A 12 32.25 41.01 -35.56
CA GLY A 12 32.94 40.25 -34.51
C GLY A 12 32.07 39.93 -33.29
N ALA A 13 31.08 40.77 -32.99
CA ALA A 13 30.23 40.62 -31.79
C ALA A 13 29.01 39.72 -32.00
N PHE A 14 28.60 39.48 -33.24
CA PHE A 14 27.45 38.63 -33.55
C PHE A 14 27.81 37.13 -33.49
N GLY A 15 29.00 36.74 -33.96
CA GLY A 15 29.46 35.35 -33.93
C GLY A 15 29.66 34.79 -32.52
N TRP A 16 30.14 35.61 -31.57
CA TRP A 16 30.35 35.19 -30.18
C TRP A 16 29.04 35.15 -29.36
N ARG A 17 28.04 35.96 -29.73
CA ARG A 17 26.71 35.91 -29.10
C ARG A 17 25.88 34.74 -29.61
N VAL A 18 25.96 34.42 -30.90
CA VAL A 18 25.26 33.25 -31.46
C VAL A 18 25.94 31.94 -31.05
N ALA A 19 27.28 31.88 -30.99
CA ALA A 19 28.00 30.73 -30.45
C ALA A 19 27.79 30.57 -28.93
N GLY A 20 27.74 31.67 -28.16
CA GLY A 20 27.43 31.64 -26.73
C GLY A 20 26.00 31.18 -26.44
N ILE A 21 25.02 31.58 -27.26
CA ILE A 21 23.61 31.15 -27.14
C ILE A 21 23.44 29.71 -27.60
N LEU A 22 24.10 29.27 -28.68
CA LEU A 22 24.09 27.85 -29.10
C LEU A 22 24.80 26.94 -28.10
N LEU A 23 25.89 27.38 -27.46
CA LEU A 23 26.55 26.61 -26.41
C LEU A 23 25.71 26.55 -25.13
N LEU A 24 24.96 27.62 -24.80
CA LEU A 24 24.00 27.61 -23.70
C LEU A 24 22.79 26.71 -24.00
N ILE A 25 22.28 26.70 -25.23
CA ILE A 25 21.17 25.82 -25.67
C ILE A 25 21.61 24.35 -25.70
N ILE A 26 22.87 24.07 -26.08
CA ILE A 26 23.43 22.71 -26.05
C ILE A 26 23.76 22.26 -24.61
N LEU A 27 24.09 23.18 -23.69
CA LEU A 27 24.26 22.87 -22.26
C LEU A 27 22.93 22.80 -21.47
N THR A 28 21.85 23.44 -21.94
CA THR A 28 20.51 23.27 -21.36
C THR A 28 19.72 22.11 -21.98
N GLY A 29 20.04 21.72 -23.22
CA GLY A 29 19.42 20.57 -23.92
C GLY A 29 20.00 19.19 -23.55
N LEU A 30 21.04 19.15 -22.70
CA LEU A 30 21.63 17.94 -22.12
C LEU A 30 21.45 17.89 -20.60
N GLN A 31 20.39 18.50 -20.08
CA GLN A 31 19.88 18.12 -18.76
C GLN A 31 19.13 16.81 -18.98
N PRO A 32 19.49 15.67 -18.35
CA PRO A 32 18.57 14.55 -18.31
C PRO A 32 17.26 15.10 -17.76
N THR A 33 16.17 14.86 -18.49
CA THR A 33 14.83 15.04 -17.96
C THR A 33 14.85 14.37 -16.59
N SER A 34 14.83 15.19 -15.55
CA SER A 34 14.85 14.69 -14.20
C SER A 34 13.47 14.11 -14.00
N ALA A 35 13.33 12.82 -14.32
CA ALA A 35 12.25 12.01 -13.82
C ALA A 35 12.11 12.37 -12.34
N PHE A 36 10.89 12.70 -11.89
CA PHE A 36 10.60 12.95 -10.47
C PHE A 36 10.64 11.62 -9.69
N ALA A 37 11.75 10.89 -9.84
CA ALA A 37 12.19 9.80 -9.01
C ALA A 37 12.36 10.30 -7.58
N ALA A 38 11.59 9.74 -6.65
CA ALA A 38 11.83 9.99 -5.23
C ALA A 38 13.12 9.29 -4.81
N GLY A 39 14.11 10.08 -4.39
CA GLY A 39 15.29 9.59 -3.71
C GLY A 39 16.60 10.01 -4.36
N THR A 40 17.70 9.73 -3.67
CA THR A 40 19.05 10.04 -4.13
C THR A 40 20.00 8.91 -3.79
N GLU A 41 21.06 8.79 -4.58
CA GLU A 41 22.20 7.94 -4.26
C GLU A 41 23.36 8.83 -3.82
N TYR A 42 24.00 8.48 -2.71
CA TYR A 42 25.17 9.21 -2.20
C TYR A 42 26.00 8.38 -1.23
N THR A 43 27.26 8.78 -1.05
CA THR A 43 28.15 8.21 -0.04
C THR A 43 28.42 9.19 1.11
N MET A 44 28.60 8.68 2.32
CA MET A 44 29.03 9.47 3.49
C MET A 44 30.19 8.76 4.20
N ARG A 45 31.13 9.55 4.75
CA ARG A 45 32.28 9.01 5.48
C ARG A 45 32.57 9.86 6.71
N ALA A 46 32.52 9.26 7.90
CA ALA A 46 32.92 9.88 9.15
C ALA A 46 33.05 8.84 10.26
N ALA A 47 33.82 9.15 11.31
CA ALA A 47 33.99 8.28 12.48
C ALA A 47 34.31 6.81 12.13
N ASP A 48 35.22 6.61 11.17
CA ASP A 48 35.61 5.29 10.64
C ASP A 48 34.45 4.45 10.06
N LEU A 49 33.35 5.09 9.70
CA LEU A 49 32.27 4.49 8.91
C LEU A 49 32.33 5.02 7.49
N GLU A 50 32.08 4.13 6.54
CA GLU A 50 31.82 4.45 5.15
C GLU A 50 30.45 3.90 4.77
N LEU A 51 29.59 4.77 4.26
CA LEU A 51 28.21 4.47 3.92
C LEU A 51 28.00 4.75 2.44
N ALA A 52 27.39 3.81 1.72
CA ALA A 52 26.72 4.05 0.45
C ALA A 52 25.21 3.91 0.69
N VAL A 53 24.45 4.97 0.39
CA VAL A 53 23.02 5.04 0.61
C VAL A 53 22.34 5.22 -0.74
N ASP A 54 21.39 4.33 -1.05
CA ASP A 54 20.49 4.48 -2.19
C ASP A 54 19.06 4.52 -1.68
N SER A 55 18.44 5.69 -1.82
CA SER A 55 17.03 5.86 -1.49
C SER A 55 16.15 5.91 -2.74
N ARG A 56 16.67 5.77 -3.96
CA ARG A 56 15.83 5.77 -5.18
C ARG A 56 14.85 4.61 -5.12
N TRP A 57 13.56 4.88 -5.22
CA TRP A 57 12.52 3.85 -5.23
C TRP A 57 11.22 4.40 -5.82
N ALA A 58 10.44 3.56 -6.50
CA ALA A 58 9.12 3.91 -7.00
C ALA A 58 8.00 3.63 -5.97
N GLY A 59 6.82 4.17 -6.22
CA GLY A 59 5.59 3.87 -5.50
C GLY A 59 5.50 4.50 -4.12
N CYS A 60 4.82 3.79 -3.21
CA CYS A 60 4.55 4.24 -1.84
C CYS A 60 3.66 5.50 -1.70
N ARG A 61 3.05 5.95 -2.80
CA ARG A 61 2.14 7.10 -2.83
C ARG A 61 0.92 6.91 -1.94
N ASP A 62 0.32 5.72 -1.95
CA ASP A 62 -0.90 5.41 -1.20
C ASP A 62 -0.66 4.58 0.08
N GLY A 63 0.49 3.93 0.21
CA GLY A 63 0.84 3.05 1.33
C GLY A 63 2.02 2.13 1.01
N GLY A 64 2.32 1.16 1.86
CA GLY A 64 3.50 0.30 1.72
C GLY A 64 4.69 0.77 2.56
N TYR A 65 5.87 0.20 2.30
CA TYR A 65 7.12 0.58 2.96
C TYR A 65 8.12 1.07 1.92
N TYR A 66 8.74 2.21 2.19
CA TYR A 66 9.79 2.80 1.37
C TYR A 66 11.17 2.37 1.91
N PRO A 67 11.98 1.64 1.12
CA PRO A 67 13.25 1.14 1.57
C PRO A 67 14.38 2.17 1.38
N ILE A 68 15.00 2.59 2.48
CA ILE A 68 16.30 3.26 2.42
C ILE A 68 17.39 2.19 2.53
N ARG A 69 18.13 1.98 1.44
CA ARG A 69 19.06 0.86 1.28
C ARG A 69 20.46 1.37 1.54
N ILE A 70 21.16 0.76 2.50
CA ILE A 70 22.43 1.28 3.03
C ILE A 70 23.44 0.14 3.05
N GLN A 71 24.56 0.32 2.36
CA GLN A 71 25.76 -0.47 2.60
C GLN A 71 26.66 0.30 3.56
N VAL A 72 27.06 -0.34 4.66
CA VAL A 72 27.93 0.25 5.68
C VAL A 72 29.19 -0.59 5.85
N THR A 73 30.35 0.07 5.90
CA THR A 73 31.64 -0.55 6.22
C THR A 73 32.20 0.05 7.50
N ASN A 74 32.49 -0.79 8.49
CA ASN A 74 33.09 -0.39 9.76
C ASN A 74 34.62 -0.54 9.71
N LYS A 75 35.38 0.56 9.72
CA LYS A 75 36.85 0.54 9.75
C LYS A 75 37.44 0.61 11.17
N SER A 76 36.59 0.66 12.20
CA SER A 76 36.99 0.73 13.62
C SER A 76 36.80 -0.62 14.32
N LEU A 77 37.02 -0.65 15.64
CA LEU A 77 36.68 -1.79 16.49
C LEU A 77 35.19 -2.13 16.41
N ASP A 78 34.85 -3.31 16.92
CA ASP A 78 33.48 -3.80 17.07
C ASP A 78 32.59 -2.77 17.76
N ARG A 79 31.43 -2.47 17.16
CA ARG A 79 30.50 -1.47 17.69
C ARG A 79 29.08 -1.70 17.22
N VAL A 80 28.13 -1.13 17.96
CA VAL A 80 26.73 -1.07 17.57
C VAL A 80 26.44 0.30 16.96
N ILE A 81 25.90 0.28 15.75
CA ILE A 81 25.47 1.48 15.01
C ILE A 81 23.95 1.42 14.86
N THR A 82 23.29 2.54 15.12
CA THR A 82 21.85 2.71 14.89
C THR A 82 21.63 3.66 13.72
N PHE A 83 20.93 3.18 12.71
CA PHE A 83 20.39 4.00 11.63
C PHE A 83 19.01 4.48 12.04
N GLU A 84 18.75 5.77 11.94
CA GLU A 84 17.47 6.39 12.28
C GLU A 84 17.02 7.31 11.15
N TYR A 85 15.82 7.08 10.63
CA TYR A 85 15.09 8.06 9.86
C TYR A 85 14.24 8.88 10.82
N HIS A 86 14.53 10.17 10.90
CA HIS A 86 13.95 11.08 11.87
C HIS A 86 13.23 12.23 11.17
N THR A 87 12.07 12.61 11.69
CA THR A 87 11.37 13.82 11.25
C THR A 87 11.00 14.69 12.44
N ASP A 88 11.28 15.98 12.30
CA ASP A 88 10.91 17.03 13.24
C ASP A 88 9.78 17.91 12.67
N SER A 89 9.31 17.60 11.45
CA SER A 89 8.44 18.46 10.65
C SER A 89 7.00 17.94 10.54
N VAL A 90 6.07 18.87 10.30
CA VAL A 90 4.68 18.60 9.95
C VAL A 90 4.51 18.86 8.44
N PRO A 91 3.80 17.99 7.68
CA PRO A 91 3.13 16.76 8.11
C PRO A 91 4.10 15.64 8.50
N ALA A 92 3.73 14.88 9.53
CA ALA A 92 4.61 13.91 10.15
C ALA A 92 4.71 12.60 9.35
N VAL A 93 5.87 11.97 9.45
CA VAL A 93 6.18 10.58 9.08
C VAL A 93 6.73 9.86 10.32
N PRO A 94 6.69 8.53 10.39
CA PRO A 94 7.18 7.83 11.56
C PRO A 94 8.70 8.01 11.69
N THR A 95 9.17 8.13 12.94
CA THR A 95 10.60 7.93 13.22
C THR A 95 10.88 6.43 13.13
N VAL A 96 11.86 6.03 12.32
CA VAL A 96 12.16 4.62 12.08
C VAL A 96 13.61 4.37 12.43
N ARG A 97 13.90 3.32 13.21
CA ARG A 97 15.27 2.99 13.58
C ARG A 97 15.59 1.51 13.40
N ARG A 98 16.86 1.21 13.18
CA ARG A 98 17.40 -0.16 13.15
C ARG A 98 18.83 -0.13 13.67
N SER A 99 19.14 -0.98 14.64
CA SER A 99 20.49 -1.13 15.18
C SER A 99 21.17 -2.37 14.61
N LEU A 100 22.47 -2.28 14.36
CA LEU A 100 23.29 -3.35 13.81
C LEU A 100 24.61 -3.44 14.58
N SER A 101 25.00 -4.66 14.93
CA SER A 101 26.34 -4.94 15.46
C SER A 101 27.30 -5.14 14.30
N LEU A 102 28.34 -4.31 14.23
CA LEU A 102 29.33 -4.34 13.16
C LEU A 102 30.69 -4.71 13.74
N SER A 103 31.26 -5.83 13.29
CA SER A 103 32.63 -6.21 13.60
C SER A 103 33.64 -5.30 12.90
N GLN A 104 34.89 -5.32 13.38
CA GLN A 104 35.98 -4.59 12.76
C GLN A 104 36.20 -5.03 11.30
N ASN A 105 36.31 -4.06 10.40
CA ASN A 105 36.47 -4.20 8.95
C ASN A 105 35.32 -4.94 8.24
N ALA A 106 34.17 -5.12 8.90
CA ALA A 106 33.00 -5.74 8.28
C ALA A 106 32.25 -4.74 7.40
N THR A 107 31.77 -5.23 6.26
CA THR A 107 30.77 -4.58 5.41
C THR A 107 29.44 -5.30 5.57
N ALA A 108 28.36 -4.55 5.72
CA ALA A 108 27.00 -5.08 5.84
C ALA A 108 26.01 -4.25 5.04
N ASN A 109 24.99 -4.90 4.52
CA ASN A 109 23.84 -4.24 3.91
C ASN A 109 22.72 -4.16 4.94
N VAL A 110 22.04 -3.02 4.99
CA VAL A 110 20.88 -2.79 5.86
C VAL A 110 19.84 -1.97 5.12
N THR A 111 18.59 -2.42 5.22
CA THR A 111 17.43 -1.67 4.74
C THR A 111 16.67 -1.11 5.92
N LEU A 112 16.35 0.18 5.85
CA LEU A 112 15.45 0.86 6.78
C LEU A 112 14.08 1.01 6.10
N SER A 113 13.14 0.15 6.46
CA SER A 113 11.80 0.07 5.89
C SER A 113 10.88 1.14 6.50
N ILE A 114 10.66 2.24 5.77
CA ILE A 114 9.85 3.37 6.25
C ILE A 114 8.37 3.15 5.92
N PRO A 115 7.47 2.98 6.90
CA PRO A 115 6.04 2.89 6.60
C PRO A 115 5.56 4.21 5.98
N CYS A 116 5.02 4.16 4.78
CA CYS A 116 4.47 5.32 4.10
C CYS A 116 3.06 5.61 4.62
N VAL A 117 3.01 6.41 5.67
CA VAL A 117 1.79 6.86 6.36
C VAL A 117 1.80 8.38 6.47
N GLY A 118 0.61 8.98 6.56
CA GLY A 118 0.45 10.43 6.58
C GLY A 118 0.89 11.13 5.30
N ALA A 119 0.87 12.46 5.34
CA ALA A 119 1.19 13.34 4.21
C ALA A 119 2.66 13.82 4.19
N GLY A 120 3.48 13.42 5.16
CA GLY A 120 4.88 13.84 5.22
C GLY A 120 5.73 13.19 4.13
N THR A 121 6.61 13.98 3.53
CA THR A 121 7.48 13.57 2.41
C THR A 121 8.95 13.83 2.70
N TYR A 122 9.30 14.18 3.94
CA TYR A 122 10.66 14.59 4.28
C TYR A 122 11.08 14.14 5.67
N GLY A 123 12.38 13.86 5.78
CA GLY A 123 13.04 13.53 7.03
C GLY A 123 14.54 13.49 6.85
N SER A 124 15.25 13.07 7.89
CA SER A 124 16.71 12.96 7.90
C SER A 124 17.13 11.55 8.29
N LEU A 125 17.98 10.95 7.47
CA LEU A 125 18.76 9.79 7.88
C LEU A 125 19.87 10.27 8.81
N ARG A 126 19.90 9.72 10.01
CA ARG A 126 20.82 10.00 11.10
C ARG A 126 21.51 8.69 11.49
N VAL A 127 22.81 8.75 11.74
CA VAL A 127 23.58 7.61 12.27
C VAL A 127 23.97 7.90 13.71
N LEU A 128 23.63 7.00 14.61
CA LEU A 128 23.92 7.10 16.02
C LEU A 128 24.86 5.98 16.47
N GLN A 129 25.76 6.32 17.39
CA GLN A 129 26.59 5.35 18.11
C GLN A 129 26.34 5.52 19.61
N ASN A 130 25.90 4.45 20.28
CA ASN A 130 25.52 4.47 21.71
C ASN A 130 24.53 5.60 22.04
N GLY A 131 23.55 5.83 21.16
CA GLY A 131 22.55 6.89 21.30
C GLY A 131 23.05 8.32 21.05
N ARG A 132 24.31 8.51 20.64
CA ARG A 132 24.86 9.83 20.28
C ARG A 132 24.93 9.97 18.75
N LEU A 133 24.42 11.08 18.25
CA LEU A 133 24.44 11.42 16.82
C LEU A 133 25.89 11.64 16.33
N ILE A 134 26.24 10.98 15.22
CA ILE A 134 27.43 11.30 14.43
C ILE A 134 27.01 12.38 13.43
N LYS A 135 27.29 13.64 13.75
CA LYS A 135 26.77 14.80 13.02
C LYS A 135 27.04 14.77 11.51
N ASP A 136 28.23 14.32 11.12
CA ASP A 136 28.66 14.26 9.71
C ASP A 136 28.00 13.11 8.92
N LEU A 137 27.26 12.23 9.59
CA LEU A 137 26.45 11.16 9.00
C LEU A 137 24.96 11.48 9.16
N THR A 138 24.60 12.71 8.82
CA THR A 138 23.21 13.17 8.75
C THR A 138 22.93 13.71 7.37
N ARG A 139 21.89 13.20 6.72
CA ARG A 139 21.45 13.68 5.41
C ARG A 139 19.94 13.63 5.29
N ASN A 140 19.40 14.65 4.64
CA ASN A 140 17.98 14.70 4.38
C ASN A 140 17.59 13.74 3.26
N ILE A 141 16.43 13.12 3.42
CA ILE A 141 15.84 12.18 2.47
C ILE A 141 14.41 12.64 2.21
N SER A 142 14.06 12.72 0.92
CA SER A 142 12.70 12.91 0.48
C SER A 142 12.05 11.55 0.25
N LEU A 143 10.82 11.41 0.73
CA LEU A 143 9.94 10.28 0.45
C LEU A 143 8.94 10.66 -0.67
N PRO A 144 8.31 9.68 -1.32
CA PRO A 144 7.29 9.92 -2.32
C PRO A 144 6.14 10.78 -1.78
N ASP A 145 5.64 11.69 -2.62
CA ASP A 145 4.48 12.50 -2.32
C ASP A 145 3.18 11.68 -2.46
N ILE A 146 2.14 12.07 -1.71
CA ILE A 146 0.78 11.55 -1.87
C ILE A 146 0.17 11.95 -3.22
N GLY A 147 0.67 13.02 -3.86
CA GLY A 147 0.27 13.52 -5.18
C GLY A 147 -1.22 13.92 -5.27
N TYR A 148 -1.55 15.07 -5.83
CA TYR A 148 -2.95 15.55 -5.89
C TYR A 148 -3.75 15.08 -7.12
N GLY A 149 -3.18 14.22 -7.97
CA GLY A 149 -3.82 13.71 -9.19
C GLY A 149 -4.45 12.32 -9.08
N THR A 150 -5.01 11.82 -10.18
CA THR A 150 -5.51 10.43 -10.30
C THR A 150 -4.41 9.42 -9.96
N ARG A 151 -4.80 8.29 -9.37
CA ARG A 151 -3.87 7.22 -8.97
C ARG A 151 -3.22 6.58 -10.20
N ARG A 152 -1.90 6.39 -10.13
CA ARG A 152 -1.03 5.84 -11.20
C ARG A 152 -0.42 4.51 -10.73
N PRO A 153 -0.15 3.54 -11.62
CA PRO A 153 0.67 2.38 -11.30
C PRO A 153 2.13 2.79 -11.08
N ALA A 154 2.77 2.25 -10.05
CA ALA A 154 4.20 2.43 -9.79
C ALA A 154 5.07 1.30 -10.38
N LEU A 155 6.09 1.64 -11.17
CA LEU A 155 6.99 0.68 -11.84
C LEU A 155 8.42 0.75 -11.30
N LEU A 156 8.92 -0.34 -10.72
CA LEU A 156 10.34 -0.52 -10.44
C LEU A 156 10.99 -1.39 -11.51
N VAL A 157 12.03 -0.91 -12.17
CA VAL A 157 12.86 -1.70 -13.10
C VAL A 157 14.17 -2.06 -12.41
N ILE A 158 14.43 -3.36 -12.26
CA ILE A 158 15.68 -3.89 -11.73
C ILE A 158 16.59 -4.20 -12.92
N SER A 159 17.62 -3.37 -13.12
CA SER A 159 18.53 -3.49 -14.26
C SER A 159 19.94 -3.03 -13.90
N PRO A 160 20.99 -3.71 -14.39
CA PRO A 160 22.37 -3.22 -14.26
C PRO A 160 22.67 -2.03 -15.19
N THR A 161 21.75 -1.69 -16.11
CA THR A 161 21.89 -0.58 -17.06
C THR A 161 20.71 0.36 -16.96
N SER A 162 20.87 1.60 -17.46
CA SER A 162 19.75 2.51 -17.64
C SER A 162 18.68 1.90 -18.54
N VAL A 163 17.42 2.13 -18.21
CA VAL A 163 16.25 1.71 -18.99
C VAL A 163 15.38 2.94 -19.20
N ASP A 164 14.92 3.13 -20.44
CA ASP A 164 14.01 4.21 -20.79
C ASP A 164 12.56 3.76 -20.56
N ALA A 165 11.87 4.38 -19.59
CA ALA A 165 10.48 4.13 -19.23
C ALA A 165 9.53 5.26 -19.70
N THR A 166 9.98 6.18 -20.56
CA THR A 166 9.20 7.35 -20.99
C THR A 166 7.89 6.95 -21.67
N ALA A 167 7.93 5.91 -22.51
CA ALA A 167 6.73 5.40 -23.19
C ALA A 167 5.72 4.75 -22.22
N PHE A 168 6.19 4.13 -21.14
CA PHE A 168 5.33 3.64 -20.07
C PHE A 168 4.59 4.80 -19.39
N GLU A 169 5.31 5.87 -19.05
CA GLU A 169 4.69 7.05 -18.42
C GLU A 169 3.70 7.77 -19.31
N ALA A 170 4.02 7.88 -20.61
CA ALA A 170 3.10 8.40 -21.62
C ALA A 170 1.80 7.57 -21.66
N ALA A 171 1.90 6.23 -21.65
CA ALA A 171 0.73 5.34 -21.63
C ALA A 171 -0.12 5.50 -20.36
N VAL A 172 0.52 5.64 -19.20
CA VAL A 172 -0.16 5.87 -17.92
C VAL A 172 -0.89 7.22 -17.93
N THR A 173 -0.20 8.29 -18.33
CA THR A 173 -0.78 9.64 -18.43
C THR A 173 -1.98 9.65 -19.37
N SER A 174 -1.84 9.08 -20.57
CA SER A 174 -2.95 8.97 -21.53
C SER A 174 -4.14 8.18 -21.00
N SER A 175 -3.90 7.09 -20.29
CA SER A 175 -4.97 6.26 -19.72
C SER A 175 -5.76 7.01 -18.65
N ILE A 176 -5.10 7.87 -17.88
CA ILE A 176 -5.72 8.68 -16.83
C ILE A 176 -6.50 9.85 -17.43
N MET A 177 -5.91 10.56 -18.39
CA MET A 177 -6.50 11.77 -18.96
C MET A 177 -7.66 11.45 -19.91
N GLY A 178 -7.58 10.34 -20.64
CA GLY A 178 -8.70 9.82 -21.42
C GLY A 178 -9.91 9.42 -20.57
N ALA A 179 -9.73 9.13 -19.28
CA ALA A 179 -10.84 8.88 -18.35
C ALA A 179 -11.50 10.18 -17.85
N THR A 180 -10.77 11.30 -17.79
CA THR A 180 -11.25 12.58 -17.23
C THR A 180 -11.86 13.53 -18.26
N SER A 181 -11.55 13.38 -19.56
CA SER A 181 -12.06 14.25 -20.64
C SER A 181 -13.55 14.10 -20.97
N SER A 182 -14.25 13.16 -20.33
CA SER A 182 -15.71 12.96 -20.49
C SER A 182 -16.55 13.78 -19.49
N ALA A 183 -15.93 14.52 -18.56
CA ALA A 183 -16.61 15.41 -17.63
C ALA A 183 -16.36 16.87 -18.02
N TYR A 184 -17.39 17.53 -18.56
CA TYR A 184 -17.39 18.96 -18.89
C TYR A 184 -16.97 19.80 -17.66
N GLY A 185 -15.80 20.44 -17.72
CA GLY A 185 -15.41 21.54 -16.81
C GLY A 185 -14.56 21.20 -15.57
N GLY A 186 -13.64 20.23 -15.64
CA GLY A 186 -12.69 19.95 -14.54
C GLY A 186 -11.38 20.74 -14.66
N ALA A 187 -11.01 21.50 -13.62
CA ALA A 187 -9.76 22.25 -13.54
C ALA A 187 -8.52 21.35 -13.71
N TYR A 188 -7.64 21.72 -14.64
CA TYR A 188 -6.35 21.10 -14.91
C TYR A 188 -5.38 21.35 -13.75
N TYR A 189 -5.42 20.52 -12.72
CA TYR A 189 -4.37 20.47 -11.71
C TYR A 189 -3.38 19.36 -12.10
N GLY A 190 -2.12 19.75 -12.30
CA GLY A 190 -1.06 18.96 -12.90
C GLY A 190 -0.96 17.52 -12.40
N SER A 191 -0.74 16.60 -13.34
CA SER A 191 -0.37 15.22 -13.06
C SER A 191 1.04 15.22 -12.47
N SER A 192 1.15 15.42 -11.15
CA SER A 192 2.42 15.38 -10.43
C SER A 192 3.07 13.98 -10.54
N GLY A 193 4.25 13.95 -11.16
CA GLY A 193 5.27 12.90 -11.09
C GLY A 193 5.07 11.68 -11.99
N GLU A 194 6.09 11.36 -12.78
CA GLU A 194 6.36 9.99 -13.20
C GLU A 194 6.54 9.11 -11.94
N ASP A 195 6.01 7.88 -11.95
CA ASP A 195 6.11 6.94 -10.83
C ASP A 195 6.82 5.67 -11.29
N ASN A 196 7.99 5.87 -11.87
CA ASN A 196 8.90 4.80 -12.25
C ASN A 196 10.31 5.04 -11.67
N GLN A 197 11.04 3.95 -11.47
CA GLN A 197 12.43 4.01 -11.03
C GLN A 197 13.22 2.83 -11.58
N VAL A 198 14.45 3.10 -12.04
CA VAL A 198 15.44 2.06 -12.34
C VAL A 198 16.42 1.94 -11.17
N VAL A 199 16.68 0.71 -10.70
CA VAL A 199 17.65 0.41 -9.64
C VAL A 199 18.57 -0.75 -10.01
N GLU A 200 19.80 -0.71 -9.51
CA GLU A 200 20.74 -1.82 -9.68
C GLU A 200 20.37 -3.05 -8.82
N PRO A 201 20.72 -4.26 -9.27
CA PRO A 201 20.43 -5.50 -8.54
C PRO A 201 21.31 -5.74 -7.30
N SER A 202 22.32 -4.90 -7.04
CA SER A 202 23.37 -5.12 -6.03
C SER A 202 22.96 -4.80 -4.59
N LEU A 203 22.01 -3.89 -4.39
CA LEU A 203 21.55 -3.43 -3.08
C LEU A 203 20.03 -3.53 -2.96
N LEU A 204 19.46 -4.66 -3.43
CA LEU A 204 18.04 -4.92 -3.33
C LEU A 204 17.64 -5.24 -1.88
N PRO A 205 16.40 -4.92 -1.46
CA PRO A 205 15.89 -5.39 -0.18
C PRO A 205 15.79 -6.93 -0.09
N GLU A 206 15.98 -7.47 1.11
CA GLU A 206 15.81 -8.90 1.41
C GLU A 206 14.41 -9.22 1.96
N SER A 207 13.63 -8.19 2.32
CA SER A 207 12.26 -8.37 2.81
C SER A 207 11.24 -7.99 1.75
N TRP A 208 10.20 -8.81 1.60
CA TRP A 208 9.13 -8.56 0.64
C TRP A 208 8.32 -7.29 0.98
N ILE A 209 8.29 -6.89 2.26
CA ILE A 209 7.56 -5.70 2.71
C ILE A 209 8.11 -4.43 2.05
N ASP A 210 9.40 -4.40 1.70
CA ASP A 210 10.05 -3.25 1.07
C ASP A 210 9.59 -3.05 -0.39
N TYR A 211 9.04 -4.10 -1.01
CA TYR A 211 8.40 -4.04 -2.32
C TYR A 211 6.91 -3.71 -2.22
N SER A 212 6.33 -3.68 -1.02
CA SER A 212 4.88 -3.59 -0.82
C SER A 212 4.24 -2.29 -1.30
N GLY A 213 5.02 -1.22 -1.48
CA GLY A 213 4.57 0.05 -2.05
C GLY A 213 4.50 0.08 -3.58
N LEU A 214 4.96 -0.99 -4.25
CA LEU A 214 5.04 -1.08 -5.72
C LEU A 214 3.81 -1.76 -6.32
N ASP A 215 3.51 -1.40 -7.57
CA ASP A 215 2.50 -2.09 -8.38
C ASP A 215 3.14 -3.13 -9.30
N LEU A 216 4.19 -2.71 -10.01
CA LEU A 216 4.91 -3.46 -11.02
C LEU A 216 6.41 -3.54 -10.66
N VAL A 217 7.00 -4.72 -10.83
CA VAL A 217 8.46 -4.91 -10.83
C VAL A 217 8.86 -5.54 -12.16
N ALA A 218 9.79 -4.93 -12.90
CA ALA A 218 10.34 -5.48 -14.14
C ALA A 218 11.79 -5.90 -13.94
N ILE A 219 12.15 -7.11 -14.40
CA ILE A 219 13.50 -7.66 -14.26
C ILE A 219 13.83 -8.58 -15.46
N PRO A 220 15.03 -8.49 -16.06
CA PRO A 220 15.41 -9.43 -17.11
C PRO A 220 15.68 -10.82 -16.50
N LEU A 221 15.36 -11.89 -17.23
CA LEU A 221 15.49 -13.27 -16.73
C LEU A 221 16.92 -13.57 -16.25
N ASN A 222 17.93 -13.16 -17.01
CA ASN A 222 19.34 -13.36 -16.65
C ASN A 222 19.70 -12.69 -15.31
N THR A 223 19.13 -11.52 -15.01
CA THR A 223 19.34 -10.85 -13.72
C THR A 223 18.62 -11.59 -12.61
N LEU A 224 17.36 -12.00 -12.82
CA LEU A 224 16.58 -12.78 -11.86
C LEU A 224 17.26 -14.11 -11.48
N ILE A 225 17.90 -14.77 -12.46
CA ILE A 225 18.70 -16.00 -12.24
C ILE A 225 19.90 -15.73 -11.33
N LYS A 226 20.58 -14.60 -11.52
CA LYS A 226 21.80 -14.23 -10.80
C LYS A 226 21.55 -13.67 -9.41
N LEU A 227 20.32 -13.29 -9.08
CA LEU A 227 19.99 -12.82 -7.74
C LEU A 227 20.27 -13.89 -6.68
N GLU A 228 20.78 -13.44 -5.55
CA GLU A 228 20.86 -14.25 -4.34
C GLU A 228 19.47 -14.70 -3.91
N ASN A 229 19.42 -15.79 -3.13
CA ASN A 229 18.16 -16.43 -2.79
C ASN A 229 17.21 -15.53 -2.01
N ASP A 230 17.75 -14.69 -1.12
CA ASP A 230 16.93 -13.86 -0.23
C ASP A 230 16.26 -12.72 -1.01
N HIS A 231 16.97 -12.04 -1.91
CA HIS A 231 16.38 -11.04 -2.81
C HIS A 231 15.35 -11.65 -3.76
N ARG A 232 15.65 -12.81 -4.36
CA ARG A 232 14.68 -13.49 -5.23
C ARG A 232 13.45 -13.93 -4.44
N SER A 233 13.62 -14.46 -3.24
CA SER A 233 12.52 -14.85 -2.36
C SER A 233 11.68 -13.65 -1.95
N ALA A 234 12.28 -12.49 -1.66
CA ALA A 234 11.56 -11.27 -1.32
C ALA A 234 10.60 -10.85 -2.45
N ILE A 235 11.08 -10.85 -3.70
CA ILE A 235 10.28 -10.54 -4.88
C ILE A 235 9.14 -11.56 -5.04
N LEU A 236 9.41 -12.87 -4.93
CA LEU A 236 8.37 -13.89 -5.08
C LEU A 236 7.32 -13.83 -3.97
N LYS A 237 7.71 -13.57 -2.71
CA LYS A 237 6.78 -13.35 -1.59
C LYS A 237 5.89 -12.12 -1.82
N TRP A 238 6.44 -11.06 -2.41
CA TRP A 238 5.67 -9.88 -2.81
C TRP A 238 4.67 -10.21 -3.92
N VAL A 239 5.07 -10.97 -4.95
CA VAL A 239 4.14 -11.49 -5.97
C VAL A 239 3.06 -12.33 -5.31
N HIS A 240 3.41 -13.25 -4.41
CA HIS A 240 2.43 -14.08 -3.72
C HIS A 240 1.40 -13.27 -2.92
N SER A 241 1.79 -12.07 -2.48
CA SER A 241 0.96 -11.11 -1.75
C SER A 241 0.15 -10.16 -2.63
N GLY A 242 0.18 -10.32 -3.97
CA GLY A 242 -0.63 -9.56 -4.92
C GLY A 242 0.15 -8.66 -5.88
N GLY A 243 1.48 -8.69 -5.84
CA GLY A 243 2.36 -7.95 -6.76
C GLY A 243 2.31 -8.45 -8.21
N THR A 244 2.70 -7.59 -9.15
CA THR A 244 2.83 -7.95 -10.58
C THR A 244 4.29 -7.93 -11.00
N LEU A 245 4.84 -9.10 -11.34
CA LEU A 245 6.21 -9.23 -11.83
C LEU A 245 6.22 -9.29 -13.36
N ILE A 246 7.10 -8.53 -13.99
CA ILE A 246 7.39 -8.57 -15.42
C ILE A 246 8.79 -9.17 -15.57
N VAL A 247 8.87 -10.35 -16.19
CA VAL A 247 10.14 -10.98 -16.57
C VAL A 247 10.31 -10.80 -18.07
N TYR A 248 11.43 -10.24 -18.49
CA TYR A 248 11.72 -9.99 -19.91
C TYR A 248 13.07 -10.57 -20.33
N ASP A 249 13.38 -10.50 -21.63
CA ASP A 249 14.56 -11.15 -22.24
C ASP A 249 14.62 -12.66 -21.91
N VAL A 250 13.47 -13.35 -22.01
CA VAL A 250 13.42 -14.81 -21.83
C VAL A 250 14.00 -15.54 -23.03
N GLY A 251 13.89 -14.98 -24.24
CA GLY A 251 14.47 -15.52 -25.47
C GLY A 251 13.74 -16.73 -26.07
N GLU A 252 12.77 -17.31 -25.35
CA GLU A 252 11.98 -18.47 -25.78
C GLU A 252 10.56 -18.38 -25.18
N PRO A 253 9.58 -19.18 -25.68
CA PRO A 253 8.25 -19.23 -25.12
C PRO A 253 8.27 -19.58 -23.62
N ALA A 254 7.48 -18.88 -22.79
CA ALA A 254 7.50 -19.06 -21.33
C ALA A 254 7.13 -20.48 -20.87
N ALA A 255 6.36 -21.22 -21.68
CA ALA A 255 6.01 -22.61 -21.41
C ALA A 255 7.18 -23.58 -21.63
N GLU A 256 8.17 -23.19 -22.44
CA GLU A 256 9.34 -24.00 -22.82
C GLU A 256 10.55 -23.71 -21.93
N SER A 257 10.60 -22.53 -21.29
CA SER A 257 11.73 -22.12 -20.47
C SER A 257 11.81 -22.83 -19.10
N GLU A 258 12.73 -23.78 -18.99
CA GLU A 258 13.05 -24.46 -17.73
C GLU A 258 13.65 -23.52 -16.70
N GLU A 259 14.49 -22.57 -17.12
CA GLU A 259 15.14 -21.60 -16.22
C GLU A 259 14.10 -20.69 -15.58
N LEU A 260 13.18 -20.14 -16.37
CA LEU A 260 12.05 -19.35 -15.89
C LEU A 260 11.22 -20.14 -14.88
N SER A 261 10.86 -21.38 -15.22
CA SER A 261 10.07 -22.26 -14.36
C SER A 261 10.75 -22.54 -13.03
N ARG A 262 12.08 -22.69 -13.04
CA ARG A 262 12.91 -22.90 -11.85
C ARG A 262 12.98 -21.65 -10.97
N VAL A 263 13.27 -20.47 -11.53
CA VAL A 263 13.43 -19.25 -10.73
C VAL A 263 12.12 -18.71 -10.18
N LEU A 264 10.99 -18.98 -10.84
CA LEU A 264 9.65 -18.69 -10.35
C LEU A 264 9.07 -19.81 -9.47
N ALA A 265 9.80 -20.92 -9.30
CA ALA A 265 9.39 -22.09 -8.53
C ALA A 265 8.01 -22.66 -8.93
N LEU A 266 7.64 -22.58 -10.22
CA LEU A 266 6.30 -22.93 -10.72
C LEU A 266 5.92 -24.39 -10.39
N ASN A 267 6.90 -25.29 -10.45
CA ASN A 267 6.69 -26.71 -10.15
C ASN A 267 6.43 -27.00 -8.66
N SER A 268 6.64 -26.03 -7.77
CA SER A 268 6.40 -26.15 -6.33
C SER A 268 5.04 -25.63 -5.88
N LEU A 269 4.28 -24.97 -6.76
CA LEU A 269 3.00 -24.33 -6.44
C LEU A 269 1.82 -25.15 -6.94
N SER A 270 0.80 -25.29 -6.09
CA SER A 270 -0.53 -25.79 -6.48
C SER A 270 -1.47 -24.64 -6.89
N THR A 271 -1.16 -23.41 -6.45
CA THR A 271 -1.93 -22.18 -6.71
C THR A 271 -1.67 -21.54 -8.07
N SER A 272 -0.61 -21.96 -8.78
CA SER A 272 -0.37 -21.44 -10.12
C SER A 272 -1.41 -22.02 -11.08
N SER A 273 -2.09 -21.16 -11.85
CA SER A 273 -2.86 -21.62 -13.03
C SER A 273 -1.99 -22.59 -13.83
N PRO A 274 -2.51 -23.75 -14.31
CA PRO A 274 -1.69 -24.72 -15.02
C PRO A 274 -1.08 -24.11 -16.29
N ASP A 275 -1.82 -23.21 -16.94
CA ASP A 275 -1.47 -22.67 -18.25
C ASP A 275 -1.07 -21.19 -18.20
N TRP A 276 -0.13 -20.84 -19.08
CA TRP A 276 0.17 -19.47 -19.47
C TRP A 276 -0.96 -18.92 -20.34
N ILE A 277 -1.41 -17.70 -20.06
CA ILE A 277 -2.48 -17.02 -20.79
C ILE A 277 -1.84 -16.02 -21.76
N SER A 278 -2.06 -16.25 -23.06
CA SER A 278 -1.56 -15.39 -24.13
C SER A 278 -2.14 -13.97 -24.09
N ALA A 279 -1.41 -13.01 -24.63
CA ALA A 279 -1.87 -11.64 -24.74
C ALA A 279 -3.15 -11.55 -25.58
N ASN A 280 -4.08 -10.70 -25.13
CA ASN A 280 -5.33 -10.48 -25.84
C ASN A 280 -5.16 -9.39 -26.90
N LEU A 281 -4.97 -9.77 -28.16
CA LEU A 281 -4.81 -8.84 -29.29
C LEU A 281 -5.99 -7.87 -29.46
N LYS A 282 -7.20 -8.22 -29.00
CA LYS A 282 -8.34 -7.29 -29.05
C LYS A 282 -8.17 -6.07 -28.13
N ARG A 283 -7.25 -6.13 -27.16
CA ARG A 283 -6.91 -5.00 -26.29
C ARG A 283 -5.79 -4.13 -26.87
N ARG A 284 -5.15 -4.55 -27.96
CA ARG A 284 -4.11 -3.83 -28.69
C ARG A 284 -4.75 -2.75 -29.55
N MET A 285 -4.99 -1.59 -28.94
CA MET A 285 -5.67 -0.45 -29.58
C MET A 285 -4.83 0.81 -29.40
N LYS A 286 -4.75 1.62 -30.46
CA LYS A 286 -4.15 2.96 -30.38
C LYS A 286 -4.87 3.78 -29.32
N VAL A 287 -4.12 4.64 -28.64
CA VAL A 287 -4.63 5.54 -27.61
C VAL A 287 -4.22 6.97 -27.93
N ASN A 288 -5.03 7.95 -27.55
CA ASN A 288 -4.66 9.34 -27.73
C ASN A 288 -3.52 9.68 -26.78
N ILE A 289 -2.35 9.99 -27.34
CA ILE A 289 -1.16 10.37 -26.58
C ILE A 289 -1.35 11.81 -26.13
N VAL A 290 -1.35 12.04 -24.81
CA VAL A 290 -1.45 13.40 -24.26
C VAL A 290 -0.05 13.88 -23.94
N GLN A 291 0.35 14.99 -24.56
CA GLN A 291 1.61 15.64 -24.23
C GLN A 291 1.44 16.53 -23.00
N THR A 292 2.42 16.48 -22.11
CA THR A 292 2.49 17.37 -20.95
C THR A 292 3.76 18.19 -20.97
N ASP A 293 3.70 19.44 -20.52
CA ASP A 293 4.87 20.27 -20.29
C ASP A 293 5.71 19.75 -19.10
N GLN A 294 6.86 20.37 -18.86
CA GLN A 294 7.75 20.06 -17.73
C GLN A 294 7.10 20.23 -16.34
N TYR A 295 5.92 20.84 -16.26
CA TYR A 295 5.14 21.04 -15.03
C TYR A 295 3.93 20.08 -14.95
N GLY A 296 3.77 19.17 -15.93
CA GLY A 296 2.68 18.20 -15.97
C GLY A 296 1.34 18.76 -16.46
N ASN A 297 1.32 19.93 -17.11
CA ASN A 297 0.14 20.51 -17.74
C ASN A 297 -0.01 19.97 -19.15
N VAL A 298 -1.25 19.69 -19.59
CA VAL A 298 -1.51 19.29 -20.97
C VAL A 298 -1.12 20.42 -21.91
N VAL A 299 -0.28 20.12 -22.90
CA VAL A 299 -0.01 21.05 -24.00
C VAL A 299 -1.11 20.82 -25.04
N ASP A 300 -1.99 21.82 -25.23
CA ASP A 300 -2.92 21.82 -26.35
C ASP A 300 -2.13 22.21 -27.62
N PRO A 301 -2.08 21.36 -28.66
CA PRO A 301 -1.41 21.70 -29.92
C PRO A 301 -1.95 22.98 -30.57
N ALA A 302 -3.19 23.40 -30.24
CA ALA A 302 -3.82 24.60 -30.77
C ALA A 302 -3.49 25.90 -30.02
N ASP A 303 -2.84 25.85 -28.85
CA ASP A 303 -2.42 27.04 -28.08
C ASP A 303 -0.99 26.86 -27.48
N PRO A 304 0.05 26.94 -28.33
CA PRO A 304 1.43 26.69 -27.92
C PRO A 304 2.06 27.77 -27.03
N PHE A 305 1.36 28.88 -26.75
CA PHE A 305 1.91 30.01 -25.97
C PHE A 305 1.33 30.15 -24.56
N GLY A 306 0.33 29.35 -24.17
CA GLY A 306 -0.10 29.21 -22.77
C GLY A 306 -0.44 30.54 -22.09
N ASP A 307 -1.09 31.47 -22.78
CA ASP A 307 -1.55 32.70 -22.16
C ASP A 307 -2.88 32.41 -21.45
N GLY A 308 -2.78 32.04 -20.17
CA GLY A 308 -3.92 31.76 -19.31
C GLY A 308 -4.92 32.91 -19.34
N GLY A 309 -6.05 32.69 -20.02
CA GLY A 309 -7.10 33.69 -20.19
C GLY A 309 -7.68 34.17 -18.86
N GLY A 310 -7.17 35.32 -18.39
CA GLY A 310 -7.93 36.24 -17.56
C GLY A 310 -9.10 36.83 -18.36
N PHE A 311 -10.24 36.95 -17.69
CA PHE A 311 -11.51 37.52 -18.15
C PHE A 311 -11.47 38.53 -19.32
N GLY A 312 -12.25 38.21 -20.37
CA GLY A 312 -13.05 39.17 -21.12
C GLY A 312 -12.34 40.03 -22.17
N GLY A 313 -12.49 39.66 -23.44
CA GLY A 313 -12.23 40.57 -24.56
C GLY A 313 -12.33 39.85 -25.91
N ALA A 314 -13.40 40.08 -26.66
CA ALA A 314 -13.45 39.69 -28.07
C ALA A 314 -12.46 40.56 -28.86
N VAL A 315 -11.57 39.92 -29.63
CA VAL A 315 -10.68 40.56 -30.61
C VAL A 315 -10.73 39.72 -31.90
N PRO A 316 -10.77 40.33 -33.09
CA PRO A 316 -11.42 39.75 -34.26
C PRO A 316 -10.53 38.76 -35.02
N ALA A 317 -11.19 37.94 -35.84
CA ALA A 317 -10.58 37.02 -36.77
C ALA A 317 -9.49 37.70 -37.61
N VAL A 318 -8.26 37.23 -37.46
CA VAL A 318 -7.19 37.45 -38.43
C VAL A 318 -7.03 36.11 -39.16
N GLU A 319 -7.77 35.97 -40.25
CA GLU A 319 -7.40 35.09 -41.37
C GLU A 319 -6.10 35.66 -41.94
N GLU A 320 -4.95 35.11 -41.56
CA GLU A 320 -3.68 35.11 -42.34
C GLU A 320 -2.52 34.70 -41.41
N ALA A 321 -2.30 33.39 -41.29
CA ALA A 321 -1.00 32.74 -41.06
C ALA A 321 -1.17 31.20 -40.95
N ALA A 322 -2.00 30.61 -41.81
CA ALA A 322 -2.25 29.16 -41.85
C ALA A 322 -1.29 28.42 -42.80
N GLU A 323 -0.08 28.93 -43.02
CA GLU A 323 0.92 28.25 -43.83
C GLU A 323 2.26 28.27 -43.07
N GLU A 324 2.83 27.08 -42.91
CA GLU A 324 4.13 26.77 -42.27
C GLU A 324 4.12 26.51 -40.75
N ALA A 325 3.40 25.47 -40.32
CA ALA A 325 3.86 24.55 -39.26
C ALA A 325 3.12 23.20 -39.31
N ASP A 326 3.01 22.57 -40.49
CA ASP A 326 2.76 21.12 -40.57
C ASP A 326 4.06 20.39 -40.21
N THR A 327 4.36 20.32 -38.91
CA THR A 327 5.07 19.15 -38.40
C THR A 327 4.00 18.10 -38.12
N GLU A 328 3.67 17.30 -39.14
CA GLU A 328 3.12 15.96 -38.92
C GLU A 328 4.08 15.23 -37.98
N ILE A 329 3.73 15.17 -36.70
CA ILE A 329 4.38 14.26 -35.76
C ILE A 329 3.85 12.88 -36.14
N GLU A 330 4.66 12.08 -36.82
CA GLU A 330 4.44 10.64 -36.94
C GLU A 330 4.28 10.08 -35.53
N THR A 331 3.05 9.82 -35.08
CA THR A 331 2.82 9.06 -33.85
C THR A 331 3.40 7.67 -34.10
N GLU A 332 4.51 7.32 -33.46
CA GLU A 332 5.08 5.98 -33.62
C GLU A 332 4.00 4.91 -33.37
N ASP A 333 3.83 4.03 -34.34
CA ASP A 333 2.94 2.89 -34.24
C ASP A 333 3.44 1.89 -33.17
N PHE A 334 2.69 0.82 -32.93
CA PHE A 334 3.15 -0.25 -32.04
C PHE A 334 4.52 -0.79 -32.50
N THR A 335 5.45 -0.90 -31.56
CA THR A 335 6.78 -1.50 -31.80
C THR A 335 6.83 -2.96 -31.37
N TRP A 336 6.02 -3.36 -30.39
CA TRP A 336 5.96 -4.75 -29.99
C TRP A 336 5.26 -5.61 -31.06
N PRO A 337 5.67 -6.89 -31.21
CA PRO A 337 5.08 -7.80 -32.19
C PRO A 337 3.54 -7.88 -32.06
N ASP A 338 2.86 -8.00 -33.20
CA ASP A 338 1.41 -8.25 -33.27
C ASP A 338 1.14 -9.76 -33.11
N ASP A 339 1.54 -10.31 -31.97
CA ASP A 339 1.49 -11.73 -31.65
C ASP A 339 0.83 -11.93 -30.27
N GLU A 340 0.05 -13.00 -30.12
CA GLU A 340 -0.50 -13.42 -28.82
C GLU A 340 0.62 -13.85 -27.86
N GLN A 341 1.81 -14.21 -28.36
CA GLN A 341 2.99 -14.56 -27.58
C GLN A 341 3.89 -13.36 -27.20
N THR A 342 3.56 -12.14 -27.63
CA THR A 342 4.34 -10.93 -27.30
C THR A 342 4.55 -10.78 -25.80
N PHE A 343 3.50 -11.02 -25.03
CA PHE A 343 3.62 -11.33 -23.61
C PHE A 343 2.60 -12.40 -23.22
N VAL A 344 2.97 -13.20 -22.24
CA VAL A 344 2.05 -14.17 -21.63
C VAL A 344 1.97 -13.90 -20.13
N SER A 345 0.86 -14.30 -19.52
CA SER A 345 0.62 -14.07 -18.09
C SER A 345 0.25 -15.35 -17.36
N ARG A 346 0.64 -15.44 -16.09
CA ARG A 346 0.28 -16.57 -15.21
C ARG A 346 0.05 -16.07 -13.80
N GLN A 347 -1.05 -16.52 -13.18
CA GLN A 347 -1.33 -16.22 -11.78
C GLN A 347 -0.36 -16.99 -10.87
N LEU A 348 0.17 -16.31 -9.85
CA LEU A 348 1.06 -16.88 -8.84
C LEU A 348 0.54 -16.48 -7.46
N MET A 349 -0.20 -17.39 -6.80
CA MET A 349 -0.98 -17.08 -5.60
C MET A 349 -1.95 -15.89 -5.83
N LEU A 350 -1.75 -14.76 -5.16
CA LEU A 350 -2.58 -13.56 -5.31
C LEU A 350 -2.09 -12.59 -6.39
N GLY A 351 -0.84 -12.73 -6.83
CA GLY A 351 -0.22 -11.87 -7.83
C GLY A 351 -0.21 -12.49 -9.22
N THR A 352 0.49 -11.81 -10.13
CA THR A 352 0.59 -12.22 -11.53
C THR A 352 2.02 -12.05 -12.03
N VAL A 353 2.50 -13.00 -12.83
CA VAL A 353 3.74 -12.86 -13.58
C VAL A 353 3.41 -12.66 -15.05
N PHE A 354 3.95 -11.62 -15.66
CA PHE A 354 3.97 -11.38 -17.09
C PHE A 354 5.36 -11.70 -17.63
N VAL A 355 5.40 -12.33 -18.79
CA VAL A 355 6.65 -12.77 -19.43
C VAL A 355 6.70 -12.24 -20.84
N PHE A 356 7.78 -11.54 -21.16
CA PHE A 356 8.12 -11.09 -22.50
C PHE A 356 9.31 -11.91 -23.03
N GLN A 357 9.23 -12.35 -24.29
CA GLN A 357 10.35 -13.06 -24.92
C GLN A 357 11.52 -12.12 -25.16
N GLU A 358 11.24 -10.89 -25.58
CA GLU A 358 12.22 -9.83 -25.87
C GLU A 358 12.16 -8.71 -24.81
N ASN A 359 13.01 -7.69 -24.98
CA ASN A 359 13.00 -6.50 -24.14
C ASN A 359 11.81 -5.59 -24.49
N PRO A 360 10.87 -5.33 -23.56
CA PRO A 360 9.71 -4.47 -23.83
C PRO A 360 10.07 -2.97 -23.83
N PHE A 361 11.29 -2.58 -23.43
CA PHE A 361 11.70 -1.18 -23.31
C PHE A 361 12.47 -0.68 -24.55
N PRO A 362 12.25 0.59 -24.98
CA PRO A 362 11.29 1.53 -24.41
C PRO A 362 9.83 1.19 -24.78
N GLY A 363 9.59 0.51 -25.90
CA GLY A 363 8.25 0.32 -26.47
C GLY A 363 7.61 1.65 -26.88
N THR A 364 6.33 1.64 -27.27
CA THR A 364 5.55 2.88 -27.45
C THR A 364 4.44 3.04 -26.41
N ALA A 365 3.85 4.23 -26.34
CA ALA A 365 2.71 4.47 -25.44
C ALA A 365 1.50 3.56 -25.78
N HIS A 366 1.36 3.17 -27.05
CA HIS A 366 0.33 2.22 -27.48
C HIS A 366 0.60 0.80 -26.96
N ASP A 367 1.85 0.35 -27.05
CA ASP A 367 2.32 -0.95 -26.52
C ASP A 367 2.06 -1.05 -25.01
N TRP A 368 2.52 -0.07 -24.23
CA TRP A 368 2.31 -0.06 -22.79
C TRP A 368 0.84 0.10 -22.40
N SER A 369 0.03 0.82 -23.17
CA SER A 369 -1.41 0.89 -22.93
C SER A 369 -2.08 -0.48 -23.12
N TRP A 370 -1.63 -1.27 -24.10
CA TRP A 370 -2.10 -2.64 -24.30
C TRP A 370 -1.75 -3.53 -23.09
N PHE A 371 -0.52 -3.44 -22.58
CA PHE A 371 -0.12 -4.14 -21.35
C PHE A 371 -0.94 -3.71 -20.13
N LEU A 372 -1.09 -2.41 -19.87
CA LEU A 372 -1.82 -1.89 -18.72
C LEU A 372 -3.30 -2.31 -18.73
N LYS A 373 -3.92 -2.37 -19.92
CA LYS A 373 -5.28 -2.90 -20.10
C LYS A 373 -5.36 -4.42 -19.91
N SER A 374 -4.23 -5.12 -19.92
CA SER A 374 -4.14 -6.57 -19.70
C SER A 374 -4.01 -6.94 -18.23
N LEU A 375 -3.64 -6.00 -17.36
CA LEU A 375 -3.57 -6.20 -15.91
C LEU A 375 -4.94 -6.54 -15.29
N PRO A 376 -5.00 -7.46 -14.30
CA PRO A 376 -6.19 -7.65 -13.49
C PRO A 376 -6.63 -6.34 -12.82
N ASN A 377 -7.94 -6.08 -12.80
CA ASN A 377 -8.48 -4.80 -12.30
C ASN A 377 -8.06 -4.48 -10.85
N ASP A 378 -7.92 -5.50 -10.00
CA ASP A 378 -7.49 -5.39 -8.61
C ASP A 378 -5.97 -5.34 -8.43
N GLN A 379 -5.18 -5.43 -9.49
CA GLN A 379 -3.71 -5.33 -9.44
C GLN A 379 -3.16 -4.11 -10.20
N GLN A 380 -4.03 -3.28 -10.78
CA GLN A 380 -3.61 -2.10 -11.54
C GLN A 380 -2.96 -1.01 -10.69
N THR A 381 -3.42 -0.82 -9.45
CA THR A 381 -2.83 0.15 -8.51
C THR A 381 -2.92 -0.35 -7.07
N TRP A 382 -2.06 0.18 -6.21
CA TRP A 382 -1.91 -0.24 -4.81
C TRP A 382 -3.24 -0.19 -4.07
N THR A 383 -4.01 0.87 -4.31
CA THR A 383 -5.32 1.06 -3.67
C THR A 383 -6.40 0.14 -4.20
N LYS A 384 -6.34 -0.31 -5.45
CA LYS A 384 -7.26 -1.35 -5.95
C LYS A 384 -6.91 -2.71 -5.35
N ARG A 385 -5.62 -2.99 -5.14
CA ARG A 385 -5.11 -4.20 -4.49
C ARG A 385 -5.58 -4.31 -3.04
N HIS A 386 -5.40 -3.23 -2.27
CA HIS A 386 -5.65 -3.22 -0.83
C HIS A 386 -7.02 -2.65 -0.43
N GLY A 387 -7.67 -1.85 -1.29
CA GLY A 387 -8.95 -1.19 -1.02
C GLY A 387 -8.88 -0.08 0.02
N ILE A 388 -7.70 0.41 0.35
CA ILE A 388 -7.50 1.51 1.30
C ILE A 388 -6.42 2.47 0.78
N SER A 389 -6.20 3.55 1.50
CA SER A 389 -4.93 4.29 1.54
C SER A 389 -4.43 4.27 2.98
N ALA A 390 -3.12 4.06 3.19
CA ALA A 390 -2.49 4.17 4.50
C ALA A 390 -2.12 5.63 4.85
N ARG A 391 -2.16 6.51 3.84
CA ARG A 391 -1.78 7.93 3.93
C ARG A 391 -2.98 8.86 4.04
N ILE A 392 -4.13 8.48 3.46
CA ILE A 392 -5.36 9.26 3.41
C ILE A 392 -6.49 8.53 4.18
N GLY A 393 -7.30 9.28 4.92
CA GLY A 393 -8.44 8.75 5.68
C GLY A 393 -9.55 8.12 4.82
N SER A 394 -10.30 7.19 5.42
CA SER A 394 -11.36 6.40 4.77
C SER A 394 -12.73 6.69 5.38
N ASN A 395 -13.73 6.88 4.52
CA ASN A 395 -15.15 6.98 4.88
C ASN A 395 -15.73 5.62 5.38
N GLU A 396 -15.14 4.50 4.98
CA GLU A 396 -15.51 3.14 5.42
C GLU A 396 -14.93 2.78 6.80
N PHE A 397 -14.21 3.68 7.47
CA PHE A 397 -13.65 3.41 8.80
C PHE A 397 -14.75 2.99 9.80
N LEU A 398 -15.89 3.67 9.78
CA LEU A 398 -17.00 3.41 10.71
C LEU A 398 -17.79 2.12 10.41
N ASP A 399 -17.55 1.49 9.26
CA ASP A 399 -18.24 0.26 8.86
C ASP A 399 -17.63 -1.01 9.49
N PHE A 400 -16.48 -0.88 10.17
CA PHE A 400 -15.78 -1.99 10.81
C PHE A 400 -15.36 -1.70 12.25
N LEU A 401 -16.36 -1.40 13.09
CA LEU A 401 -16.12 -1.14 14.52
C LEU A 401 -16.28 -2.40 15.39
N ILE A 402 -15.63 -2.39 16.56
CA ILE A 402 -15.82 -3.40 17.60
C ILE A 402 -17.18 -3.18 18.28
N PRO A 403 -18.11 -4.17 18.27
CA PRO A 403 -19.48 -3.95 18.74
C PRO A 403 -19.61 -3.45 20.18
N SER A 404 -18.74 -3.90 21.10
CA SER A 404 -18.81 -3.48 22.51
C SER A 404 -18.15 -2.12 22.80
N VAL A 405 -17.49 -1.51 21.81
CA VAL A 405 -16.88 -0.18 21.94
C VAL A 405 -17.91 0.86 21.51
N ARG A 406 -18.72 1.30 22.49
CA ARG A 406 -19.82 2.25 22.27
C ARG A 406 -19.30 3.62 21.78
N GLY A 407 -20.17 4.39 21.14
CA GLY A 407 -19.95 5.81 20.91
C GLY A 407 -19.88 6.61 22.21
N ILE A 408 -19.38 7.83 22.14
CA ILE A 408 -19.35 8.75 23.29
C ILE A 408 -20.81 9.06 23.66
N PRO A 409 -21.28 8.75 24.88
CA PRO A 409 -22.67 9.01 25.28
C PRO A 409 -22.85 10.49 25.62
N VAL A 410 -22.92 11.34 24.58
CA VAL A 410 -22.95 12.81 24.72
C VAL A 410 -24.01 13.27 25.71
N PHE A 411 -25.23 12.71 25.64
CA PHE A 411 -26.31 13.04 26.58
C PHE A 411 -26.00 12.67 28.04
N ALA A 412 -25.33 11.55 28.29
CA ALA A 412 -24.93 11.16 29.64
C ALA A 412 -23.87 12.13 30.19
N PHE A 413 -22.92 12.55 29.35
CA PHE A 413 -21.94 13.57 29.72
C PHE A 413 -22.58 14.94 29.97
N LEU A 414 -23.49 15.39 29.10
CA LEU A 414 -24.21 16.66 29.29
C LEU A 414 -25.04 16.64 30.58
N LEU A 415 -25.76 15.55 30.86
CA LEU A 415 -26.51 15.38 32.10
C LEU A 415 -25.56 15.42 33.30
N LEU A 416 -24.43 14.70 33.25
CA LEU A 416 -23.46 14.67 34.34
C LEU A 416 -22.85 16.05 34.61
N ILE A 417 -22.42 16.78 33.57
CA ILE A 417 -21.86 18.13 33.69
C ILE A 417 -22.92 19.09 34.25
N THR A 418 -24.16 18.97 33.80
CA THR A 418 -25.29 19.77 34.32
C THR A 418 -25.52 19.48 35.80
N LEU A 419 -25.61 18.22 36.19
CA LEU A 419 -25.78 17.80 37.58
C LEU A 419 -24.60 18.28 38.45
N PHE A 420 -23.37 18.10 37.97
CA PHE A 420 -22.15 18.55 38.65
C PHE A 420 -22.14 20.07 38.86
N THR A 421 -22.53 20.84 37.84
CA THR A 421 -22.63 22.31 37.92
C THR A 421 -23.68 22.75 38.93
N ILE A 422 -24.83 22.08 38.96
CA ILE A 422 -25.90 22.34 39.94
C ILE A 422 -25.42 22.00 41.36
N VAL A 423 -24.73 20.88 41.54
CA VAL A 423 -24.23 20.44 42.84
C VAL A 423 -23.17 21.41 43.37
N ILE A 424 -22.17 21.77 42.57
CA ILE A 424 -21.08 22.65 43.00
C ILE A 424 -21.50 24.12 43.14
N GLY A 425 -22.40 24.59 42.26
CA GLY A 425 -22.87 25.97 42.26
C GLY A 425 -24.02 26.17 43.24
N PRO A 426 -25.28 26.19 42.75
CA PRO A 426 -26.43 26.59 43.55
C PRO A 426 -26.65 25.70 44.78
N LEU A 427 -26.50 24.38 44.67
CA LEU A 427 -26.80 23.47 45.78
C LEU A 427 -25.80 23.63 46.93
N ASN A 428 -24.49 23.56 46.64
CA ASN A 428 -23.44 23.71 47.64
C ASN A 428 -23.43 25.11 48.26
N TYR A 429 -23.63 26.16 47.45
CA TYR A 429 -23.75 27.54 47.95
C TYR A 429 -24.94 27.70 48.90
N LEU A 430 -26.15 27.27 48.50
CA LEU A 430 -27.35 27.39 49.34
C LEU A 430 -27.22 26.59 50.64
N TRP A 431 -26.58 25.41 50.58
CA TRP A 431 -26.34 24.58 51.76
C TRP A 431 -25.37 25.23 52.76
N LEU A 432 -24.25 25.78 52.29
CA LEU A 432 -23.26 26.46 53.15
C LEU A 432 -23.76 27.83 53.64
N TRP A 433 -24.54 28.53 52.82
CA TRP A 433 -25.19 29.79 53.19
C TRP A 433 -26.17 29.58 54.34
N ARG A 434 -27.05 28.58 54.27
CA ARG A 434 -27.95 28.21 55.38
C ARG A 434 -27.19 27.85 56.66
N LYS A 435 -26.00 27.26 56.54
CA LYS A 435 -25.13 26.91 57.68
C LYS A 435 -24.20 28.03 58.13
N ARG A 436 -24.22 29.21 57.49
CA ARG A 436 -23.33 30.36 57.76
C ARG A 436 -21.83 30.02 57.69
N ARG A 437 -21.44 29.05 56.86
CA ARG A 437 -20.04 28.58 56.71
C ARG A 437 -19.53 28.72 55.27
N LEU A 438 -19.75 29.89 54.66
CA LEU A 438 -19.38 30.15 53.26
C LEU A 438 -17.87 29.99 52.99
N TYR A 439 -17.00 30.23 53.99
CA TYR A 439 -15.55 30.03 53.85
C TYR A 439 -15.16 28.57 53.50
N LEU A 440 -16.02 27.58 53.79
CA LEU A 440 -15.79 26.18 53.41
C LEU A 440 -15.96 25.92 51.91
N LEU A 441 -16.46 26.88 51.12
CA LEU A 441 -16.49 26.77 49.66
C LEU A 441 -15.11 26.47 49.08
N VAL A 442 -14.07 27.09 49.65
CA VAL A 442 -12.65 26.88 49.26
C VAL A 442 -12.24 25.41 49.36
N LEU A 443 -12.82 24.64 50.28
CA LEU A 443 -12.50 23.22 50.47
C LEU A 443 -13.49 22.29 49.74
N THR A 444 -14.77 22.61 49.79
CA THR A 444 -15.83 21.76 49.23
C THR A 444 -15.77 21.66 47.71
N ILE A 445 -15.42 22.74 47.01
CA ILE A 445 -15.33 22.73 45.54
C ILE A 445 -14.24 21.76 45.06
N PRO A 446 -12.96 21.86 45.53
CA PRO A 446 -11.95 20.85 45.23
C PRO A 446 -12.34 19.43 45.63
N ALA A 447 -12.97 19.25 46.80
CA ALA A 447 -13.38 17.93 47.28
C ALA A 447 -14.43 17.27 46.37
N PHE A 448 -15.46 18.01 45.94
CA PHE A 448 -16.45 17.51 44.99
C PHE A 448 -15.86 17.24 43.61
N ALA A 449 -14.95 18.11 43.14
CA ALA A 449 -14.23 17.89 41.89
C ALA A 449 -13.40 16.60 41.93
N LEU A 450 -12.65 16.38 43.02
CA LEU A 450 -11.85 15.17 43.23
C LEU A 450 -12.74 13.92 43.31
N ALA A 451 -13.81 13.95 44.10
CA ALA A 451 -14.74 12.84 44.25
C ALA A 451 -15.41 12.47 42.91
N THR A 452 -15.86 13.47 42.15
CA THR A 452 -16.48 13.25 40.84
C THR A 452 -15.47 12.70 39.84
N SER A 453 -14.25 13.22 39.82
CA SER A 453 -13.16 12.73 38.96
C SER A 453 -12.83 11.27 39.28
N LEU A 454 -12.74 10.91 40.57
CA LEU A 454 -12.48 9.55 41.01
C LEU A 454 -13.63 8.60 40.65
N ALA A 455 -14.89 9.06 40.79
CA ALA A 455 -16.06 8.28 40.41
C ALA A 455 -16.10 8.01 38.90
N LEU A 456 -15.83 9.04 38.07
CA LEU A 456 -15.74 8.91 36.63
C LEU A 456 -14.61 7.97 36.19
N PHE A 457 -13.43 8.11 36.80
CA PHE A 457 -12.30 7.25 36.54
C PHE A 457 -12.62 5.79 36.91
N SER A 458 -13.20 5.57 38.08
CA SER A 458 -13.61 4.24 38.56
C SER A 458 -14.64 3.61 37.63
N TYR A 459 -15.70 4.35 37.28
CA TYR A 459 -16.71 3.89 36.33
C TYR A 459 -16.08 3.51 34.99
N SER A 460 -15.18 4.35 34.46
CA SER A 460 -14.50 4.09 33.19
C SER A 460 -13.61 2.84 33.25
N ALA A 461 -12.88 2.65 34.35
CA ALA A 461 -12.05 1.46 34.58
C ALA A 461 -12.90 0.17 34.64
N PHE A 462 -14.04 0.19 35.33
CA PHE A 462 -14.93 -0.98 35.42
C PHE A 462 -15.72 -1.24 34.12
N ALA A 463 -16.22 -0.20 33.45
CA ALA A 463 -17.08 -0.35 32.27
C ALA A 463 -16.31 -0.79 31.01
N HIS A 464 -15.10 -0.26 30.79
CA HIS A 464 -14.31 -0.58 29.60
C HIS A 464 -13.27 -1.68 29.85
N GLY A 465 -12.85 -1.87 31.10
CA GLY A 465 -11.75 -2.76 31.45
C GLY A 465 -10.40 -2.26 30.94
N PHE A 466 -9.34 -2.98 31.30
CA PHE A 466 -7.97 -2.70 30.87
C PHE A 466 -7.51 -3.60 29.71
N SER A 467 -8.31 -4.59 29.33
CA SER A 467 -7.98 -5.54 28.25
C SER A 467 -8.11 -4.90 26.87
N THR A 468 -7.29 -5.34 25.93
CA THR A 468 -7.44 -5.02 24.51
C THR A 468 -8.57 -5.85 23.89
N LYS A 469 -9.48 -5.18 23.21
CA LYS A 469 -10.54 -5.82 22.42
C LYS A 469 -10.14 -5.81 20.95
N SER A 470 -10.49 -6.86 20.22
CA SER A 470 -10.22 -6.95 18.79
C SER A 470 -11.45 -7.39 18.00
N ARG A 471 -11.48 -6.98 16.73
CA ARG A 471 -12.35 -7.54 15.69
C ARG A 471 -11.49 -7.76 14.45
N ALA A 472 -11.53 -8.94 13.87
CA ALA A 472 -10.76 -9.27 12.68
C ALA A 472 -11.66 -9.81 11.57
N ARG A 473 -11.38 -9.42 10.34
CA ARG A 473 -12.03 -9.96 9.14
C ARG A 473 -10.93 -10.31 8.15
N THR A 474 -10.71 -11.60 7.95
CA THR A 474 -9.51 -12.10 7.28
C THR A 474 -9.81 -13.14 6.22
N MET A 475 -8.99 -13.14 5.18
CA MET A 475 -8.91 -14.15 4.15
C MET A 475 -7.49 -14.73 4.15
N THR A 476 -7.36 -16.04 4.30
CA THR A 476 -6.07 -16.74 4.27
C THR A 476 -6.04 -17.68 3.07
N PHE A 477 -4.95 -17.65 2.32
CA PHE A 477 -4.71 -18.46 1.13
C PHE A 477 -3.58 -19.44 1.44
N ILE A 478 -3.82 -20.75 1.30
CA ILE A 478 -2.84 -21.80 1.62
C ILE A 478 -2.50 -22.60 0.38
N ASP A 479 -1.23 -22.65 0.02
CA ASP A 479 -0.71 -23.60 -0.96
C ASP A 479 0.05 -24.69 -0.21
N GLN A 480 -0.56 -25.88 -0.16
CA GLN A 480 -0.02 -26.98 0.63
C GLN A 480 1.23 -27.59 0.01
N LYS A 481 1.48 -27.41 -1.29
CA LYS A 481 2.64 -27.97 -1.98
C LYS A 481 3.89 -27.14 -1.73
N SER A 482 3.75 -25.83 -1.70
CA SER A 482 4.83 -24.89 -1.36
C SER A 482 4.94 -24.60 0.14
N ASN A 483 4.07 -25.18 0.98
CA ASN A 483 3.96 -24.88 2.41
C ASN A 483 3.87 -23.37 2.70
N THR A 484 3.10 -22.65 1.89
CA THR A 484 3.00 -21.19 1.97
C THR A 484 1.59 -20.77 2.31
N ALA A 485 1.44 -19.83 3.25
CA ALA A 485 0.21 -19.12 3.50
C ALA A 485 0.36 -17.61 3.32
N VAL A 486 -0.61 -17.00 2.65
CA VAL A 486 -0.76 -15.54 2.55
C VAL A 486 -2.07 -15.15 3.21
N SER A 487 -2.02 -14.26 4.20
CA SER A 487 -3.21 -13.77 4.89
C SER A 487 -3.38 -12.27 4.69
N ILE A 488 -4.60 -11.87 4.36
CA ILE A 488 -5.00 -10.45 4.29
C ILE A 488 -6.10 -10.24 5.32
N GLY A 489 -5.92 -9.26 6.22
CA GLY A 489 -6.85 -9.04 7.32
C GLY A 489 -7.07 -7.58 7.65
N ARG A 490 -8.34 -7.16 7.75
CA ARG A 490 -8.71 -5.90 8.41
C ARG A 490 -8.94 -6.17 9.89
N ILE A 491 -8.22 -5.43 10.71
CA ILE A 491 -8.19 -5.60 12.15
C ILE A 491 -8.63 -4.28 12.79
N ALA A 492 -9.59 -4.33 13.70
CA ALA A 492 -9.93 -3.23 14.59
C ALA A 492 -9.46 -3.55 16.00
N LEU A 493 -8.76 -2.61 16.63
CA LEU A 493 -8.25 -2.72 17.99
C LEU A 493 -8.75 -1.56 18.85
N PHE A 494 -9.02 -1.88 20.11
CA PHE A 494 -9.30 -0.90 21.16
C PHE A 494 -8.59 -1.34 22.44
N ALA A 495 -7.54 -0.60 22.80
CA ALA A 495 -6.78 -0.86 24.01
C ALA A 495 -7.38 -0.06 25.18
N GLY A 496 -7.82 -0.74 26.25
CA GLY A 496 -8.22 -0.05 27.49
C GLY A 496 -7.05 0.71 28.12
N LEU A 497 -5.87 0.11 28.06
CA LEU A 497 -4.56 0.70 28.36
C LEU A 497 -3.61 0.33 27.22
N ALA A 498 -2.89 1.31 26.68
CA ALA A 498 -1.92 1.10 25.61
C ALA A 498 -0.80 0.14 26.07
N PRO A 499 -0.36 -0.78 25.19
CA PRO A 499 0.74 -1.69 25.51
C PRO A 499 2.04 -0.89 25.70
N ARG A 500 2.73 -1.11 26.83
CA ARG A 500 3.97 -0.38 27.18
C ARG A 500 5.10 -0.56 26.16
N GLY A 501 5.12 -1.69 25.46
CA GLY A 501 6.15 -2.03 24.49
C GLY A 501 5.78 -1.76 23.03
N GLY A 502 4.66 -1.08 22.77
CA GLY A 502 4.13 -0.91 21.41
C GLY A 502 3.45 -2.17 20.88
N MET A 503 3.34 -2.26 19.56
CA MET A 503 2.82 -3.44 18.87
C MET A 503 3.93 -4.19 18.13
N ARG A 504 3.94 -5.51 18.23
CA ARG A 504 4.97 -6.38 17.64
C ARG A 504 4.39 -7.27 16.56
N PHE A 505 5.04 -7.25 15.41
CA PHE A 505 4.71 -8.06 14.25
C PHE A 505 5.96 -8.79 13.76
N SER A 506 5.75 -9.88 13.05
CA SER A 506 6.80 -10.52 12.25
C SER A 506 7.34 -9.54 11.21
N THR A 507 8.58 -9.75 10.80
CA THR A 507 9.19 -9.05 9.65
C THR A 507 8.52 -9.45 8.32
N GLU A 508 7.70 -10.49 8.33
CA GLU A 508 6.96 -11.00 7.19
C GLU A 508 5.50 -10.49 7.13
N THR A 509 5.14 -9.51 7.97
CA THR A 509 3.79 -8.91 8.01
C THR A 509 3.86 -7.43 7.64
N ALA A 510 3.28 -7.03 6.52
CA ALA A 510 3.07 -5.61 6.22
C ALA A 510 1.84 -5.07 6.98
N VAL A 511 1.99 -3.91 7.62
CA VAL A 511 0.97 -3.28 8.48
C VAL A 511 0.63 -1.88 7.97
N TYR A 512 -0.62 -1.68 7.59
CA TYR A 512 -1.12 -0.42 7.04
C TYR A 512 -2.21 0.15 7.95
N PRO A 513 -2.03 1.33 8.57
CA PRO A 513 -3.10 1.94 9.34
C PRO A 513 -4.25 2.37 8.43
N ILE A 514 -5.48 2.28 8.96
CA ILE A 514 -6.68 2.80 8.32
C ILE A 514 -7.20 3.94 9.20
N TRP A 515 -7.22 5.15 8.65
CA TRP A 515 -7.62 6.34 9.37
C TRP A 515 -9.10 6.67 9.13
N PRO A 516 -9.80 7.25 10.12
CA PRO A 516 -11.07 7.94 9.87
C PRO A 516 -10.94 9.01 8.78
N GLU A 517 -12.05 9.30 8.10
CA GLU A 517 -12.15 10.43 7.18
C GLU A 517 -11.69 11.75 7.84
N ASN A 518 -10.97 12.59 7.08
CA ASN A 518 -10.38 13.85 7.53
C ASN A 518 -9.36 13.75 8.69
N THR A 519 -8.85 12.55 8.97
CA THR A 519 -7.75 12.33 9.92
C THR A 519 -6.60 11.61 9.22
N GLY A 520 -5.43 11.60 9.86
CA GLY A 520 -4.24 10.95 9.32
C GLY A 520 -3.23 10.66 10.40
N PHE A 521 -2.03 10.25 9.98
CA PHE A 521 -0.93 9.98 10.89
C PHE A 521 -0.46 11.27 11.57
N GLU A 522 -0.40 11.24 12.91
CA GLU A 522 0.05 12.38 13.72
C GLU A 522 1.53 12.24 14.12
N SER A 523 1.89 11.09 14.70
CA SER A 523 3.26 10.77 15.11
C SER A 523 3.37 9.30 15.48
N GLY A 524 4.58 8.76 15.42
CA GLY A 524 4.84 7.37 15.78
C GLY A 524 6.29 6.98 15.58
N ALA A 525 6.68 5.88 16.22
CA ALA A 525 8.01 5.31 16.10
C ALA A 525 7.94 3.83 15.71
N VAL A 526 8.88 3.40 14.87
CA VAL A 526 9.08 2.00 14.49
C VAL A 526 10.52 1.62 14.75
N ASP A 527 10.71 0.46 15.37
CA ASP A 527 12.02 -0.14 15.61
C ASP A 527 12.09 -1.47 14.88
N TRP A 528 13.07 -1.60 13.99
CA TRP A 528 13.35 -2.77 13.16
C TRP A 528 14.57 -3.57 13.64
N THR A 529 15.10 -3.27 14.83
CA THR A 529 16.35 -3.89 15.32
C THR A 529 16.25 -5.42 15.41
N ASP A 530 15.23 -5.94 16.08
CA ASP A 530 15.05 -7.39 16.27
C ASP A 530 13.87 -7.96 15.47
N GLN A 531 12.80 -7.19 15.34
CA GLN A 531 11.55 -7.53 14.66
C GLN A 531 10.83 -6.24 14.30
N GLN A 532 9.66 -6.32 13.67
CA GLN A 532 8.84 -5.13 13.45
C GLN A 532 8.16 -4.68 14.74
N ASN A 533 8.69 -3.66 15.40
CA ASN A 533 8.09 -3.09 16.59
C ASN A 533 7.55 -1.67 16.34
N LEU A 534 6.23 -1.55 16.25
CA LEU A 534 5.48 -0.30 16.23
C LEU A 534 5.46 0.28 17.66
N ALA A 535 6.60 0.83 18.07
CA ALA A 535 6.95 1.11 19.46
C ALA A 535 6.04 2.14 20.15
N SER A 536 5.59 3.18 19.44
CA SER A 536 4.72 4.23 20.00
C SER A 536 3.89 4.94 18.93
N GLY A 537 2.75 5.52 19.32
CA GLY A 537 1.86 6.31 18.43
C GLY A 537 0.81 5.49 17.67
N TRP A 538 0.99 4.18 17.56
CA TRP A 538 0.15 3.33 16.71
C TRP A 538 -1.12 2.78 17.38
N LEU A 539 -1.09 2.49 18.69
CA LEU A 539 -2.24 2.00 19.45
C LEU A 539 -2.46 2.80 20.73
N PRO A 540 -3.06 4.02 20.65
CA PRO A 540 -3.33 4.84 21.81
C PRO A 540 -4.39 4.22 22.74
N SER A 541 -4.34 4.59 24.02
CA SER A 541 -5.33 4.14 25.00
C SER A 541 -6.69 4.73 24.67
N ARG A 542 -7.73 3.89 24.67
CA ARG A 542 -9.14 4.26 24.47
C ARG A 542 -9.44 4.94 23.13
N THR A 543 -8.57 4.72 22.13
CA THR A 543 -8.79 5.16 20.76
C THR A 543 -9.17 3.97 19.89
N ARG A 544 -10.10 4.19 18.95
CA ARG A 544 -10.45 3.20 17.93
C ARG A 544 -9.34 3.20 16.89
N THR A 545 -8.71 2.07 16.68
CA THR A 545 -7.61 1.92 15.72
C THR A 545 -7.94 0.79 14.76
N GLN A 546 -7.55 0.94 13.50
CA GLN A 546 -7.73 -0.08 12.50
C GLN A 546 -6.47 -0.23 11.66
N PHE A 547 -6.20 -1.46 11.25
CA PHE A 547 -5.09 -1.82 10.38
C PHE A 547 -5.59 -2.76 9.29
N LEU A 548 -5.03 -2.63 8.09
CA LEU A 548 -4.93 -3.72 7.15
C LEU A 548 -3.57 -4.41 7.36
N THR A 549 -3.59 -5.72 7.43
CA THR A 549 -2.39 -6.55 7.53
C THR A 549 -2.33 -7.48 6.34
N VAL A 550 -1.12 -7.67 5.81
CA VAL A 550 -0.80 -8.66 4.79
C VAL A 550 0.41 -9.43 5.29
N SER A 551 0.27 -10.75 5.49
CA SER A 551 1.36 -11.59 5.99
C SER A 551 1.65 -12.72 5.02
N HIS A 552 2.93 -12.98 4.79
CA HIS A 552 3.43 -14.18 4.13
C HIS A 552 4.08 -15.07 5.18
N ARG A 553 3.69 -16.35 5.28
CA ARG A 553 4.27 -17.27 6.27
C ARG A 553 4.39 -18.68 5.74
N ASP A 554 5.26 -19.45 6.37
CA ASP A 554 5.31 -20.90 6.17
C ASP A 554 4.11 -21.56 6.86
N GLU A 555 3.45 -22.47 6.17
CA GLU A 555 2.30 -23.21 6.65
C GLU A 555 2.46 -24.69 6.34
N ARG A 556 2.66 -25.50 7.39
CA ARG A 556 2.85 -26.96 7.27
C ARG A 556 1.56 -27.73 7.48
N GLY A 557 0.55 -27.10 8.09
CA GLY A 557 -0.76 -27.69 8.25
C GLY A 557 -1.41 -27.91 6.89
N ARG A 558 -2.09 -29.05 6.73
CA ARG A 558 -2.71 -29.42 5.45
C ARG A 558 -4.02 -30.15 5.66
N LEU A 559 -4.96 -29.97 4.75
CA LEU A 559 -6.05 -30.89 4.53
C LEU A 559 -5.57 -32.07 3.69
N THR A 560 -5.73 -33.27 4.22
CA THR A 560 -5.53 -34.50 3.45
C THR A 560 -6.88 -34.94 2.92
N VAL A 561 -7.01 -34.99 1.60
CA VAL A 561 -8.25 -35.35 0.91
C VAL A 561 -8.09 -36.71 0.25
N THR A 562 -8.92 -37.66 0.65
CA THR A 562 -8.91 -39.04 0.13
C THR A 562 -10.25 -39.35 -0.54
N ASP A 563 -10.20 -39.69 -1.83
CA ASP A 563 -11.37 -40.13 -2.57
C ASP A 563 -11.72 -41.57 -2.20
N THR A 564 -12.94 -41.78 -1.70
CA THR A 564 -13.43 -43.11 -1.31
C THR A 564 -14.16 -43.84 -2.45
N GLY A 565 -14.23 -43.25 -3.65
CA GLY A 565 -14.79 -43.89 -4.84
C GLY A 565 -16.32 -43.81 -4.95
N GLY A 566 -16.96 -42.86 -4.24
CA GLY A 566 -18.42 -42.68 -4.19
C GLY A 566 -18.87 -41.23 -4.10
N ASP A 567 -20.02 -41.00 -3.42
CA ASP A 567 -20.60 -39.67 -3.13
C ASP A 567 -20.12 -39.10 -1.78
N THR A 568 -19.04 -39.66 -1.26
CA THR A 568 -18.40 -39.25 0.00
C THR A 568 -16.90 -39.02 -0.20
N LEU A 569 -16.39 -37.98 0.44
CA LEU A 569 -14.97 -37.61 0.43
C LEU A 569 -14.43 -37.68 1.86
N GLU A 570 -13.36 -38.42 2.11
CA GLU A 570 -12.72 -38.41 3.43
C GLU A 570 -11.72 -37.26 3.51
N VAL A 571 -11.82 -36.43 4.55
CA VAL A 571 -10.92 -35.31 4.77
C VAL A 571 -10.37 -35.33 6.19
N THR A 572 -9.06 -35.23 6.31
CA THR A 572 -8.34 -35.06 7.59
C THR A 572 -7.84 -33.63 7.73
N ASN A 573 -8.24 -32.97 8.81
CA ASN A 573 -7.78 -31.62 9.15
C ASN A 573 -6.42 -31.66 9.86
N GLY A 574 -5.33 -31.43 9.14
CA GLY A 574 -3.99 -31.28 9.70
C GLY A 574 -3.61 -29.83 10.02
N LEU A 575 -4.53 -28.87 9.95
CA LEU A 575 -4.29 -27.49 10.38
C LEU A 575 -4.36 -27.39 11.92
N GLU A 576 -3.74 -26.36 12.49
CA GLU A 576 -3.74 -26.16 13.95
C GLU A 576 -5.10 -25.70 14.50
N TRP A 577 -6.03 -25.31 13.63
CA TRP A 577 -7.34 -24.75 13.98
C TRP A 577 -8.51 -25.63 13.56
N GLY A 578 -9.59 -25.53 14.34
CA GLY A 578 -10.88 -26.13 14.00
C GLY A 578 -11.56 -25.46 12.80
N LEU A 579 -12.10 -26.27 11.89
CA LEU A 579 -12.90 -25.80 10.76
C LEU A 579 -14.37 -25.86 11.14
N LYS A 580 -15.02 -24.69 11.19
CA LYS A 580 -16.44 -24.61 11.48
C LYS A 580 -17.27 -25.11 10.30
N ALA A 581 -16.89 -24.74 9.08
CA ALA A 581 -17.52 -25.22 7.86
C ALA A 581 -16.46 -25.34 6.77
N LEU A 582 -16.61 -26.33 5.89
CA LEU A 582 -15.65 -26.67 4.85
C LEU A 582 -16.41 -27.05 3.56
N ILE A 583 -16.03 -26.44 2.45
CA ILE A 583 -16.38 -26.89 1.10
C ILE A 583 -15.10 -27.36 0.42
N VAL A 584 -15.10 -28.57 -0.14
CA VAL A 584 -13.98 -29.13 -0.89
C VAL A 584 -14.42 -29.43 -2.31
N ALA A 585 -13.64 -28.98 -3.30
CA ALA A 585 -13.73 -29.43 -4.68
C ALA A 585 -12.75 -30.58 -4.91
N ASP A 586 -13.27 -31.74 -5.33
CA ASP A 586 -12.41 -32.88 -5.71
C ASP A 586 -11.65 -32.60 -7.02
N LYS A 587 -10.89 -33.59 -7.50
CA LYS A 587 -10.12 -33.50 -8.76
C LYS A 587 -11.01 -33.36 -9.99
N GLN A 588 -12.28 -33.76 -9.89
CA GLN A 588 -13.29 -33.67 -10.94
C GLN A 588 -14.14 -32.38 -10.82
N GLY A 589 -13.91 -31.57 -9.78
CA GLY A 589 -14.66 -30.34 -9.50
C GLY A 589 -16.01 -30.57 -8.80
N ARG A 590 -16.30 -31.78 -8.30
CA ARG A 590 -17.50 -32.03 -7.48
C ARG A 590 -17.29 -31.43 -6.10
N LEU A 591 -18.33 -30.79 -5.57
CA LEU A 591 -18.30 -30.10 -4.29
C LEU A 591 -18.82 -30.99 -3.16
N PHE A 592 -18.09 -31.04 -2.06
CA PHE A 592 -18.43 -31.76 -0.83
C PHE A 592 -18.46 -30.80 0.35
N TYR A 593 -19.26 -31.10 1.37
CA TYR A 593 -19.44 -30.24 2.53
C TYR A 593 -19.16 -30.95 3.85
N GLY A 594 -18.59 -30.22 4.80
CA GLY A 594 -18.46 -30.66 6.19
C GLY A 594 -18.59 -29.51 7.16
N GLU A 595 -18.92 -29.88 8.39
CA GLU A 595 -19.11 -28.95 9.50
C GLU A 595 -18.30 -29.45 10.70
N ASP A 596 -17.88 -28.51 11.56
CA ASP A 596 -17.25 -28.75 12.85
C ASP A 596 -16.19 -29.87 12.83
N ILE A 597 -15.13 -29.65 12.04
CA ILE A 597 -13.99 -30.56 11.91
C ILE A 597 -12.84 -30.04 12.79
N PRO A 598 -12.61 -30.61 13.99
CA PRO A 598 -11.54 -30.15 14.88
C PRO A 598 -10.15 -30.32 14.26
N ALA A 599 -9.16 -29.60 14.80
CA ALA A 599 -7.77 -29.82 14.46
C ALA A 599 -7.37 -31.28 14.75
N GLY A 600 -6.71 -31.93 13.79
CA GLY A 600 -6.28 -33.33 13.84
C GLY A 600 -7.36 -34.37 13.57
N ALA A 601 -8.61 -33.98 13.33
CA ALA A 601 -9.71 -34.93 13.12
C ALA A 601 -9.94 -35.27 11.64
N SER A 602 -10.50 -36.47 11.38
CA SER A 602 -11.02 -36.87 10.06
C SER A 602 -12.55 -36.77 10.03
N SER A 603 -13.11 -36.45 8.87
CA SER A 603 -14.55 -36.42 8.62
C SER A 603 -14.87 -36.94 7.21
N HIS A 604 -16.04 -37.56 7.06
CA HIS A 604 -16.59 -37.97 5.77
C HIS A 604 -17.57 -36.91 5.28
N LEU A 605 -17.22 -36.23 4.20
CA LEU A 605 -17.98 -35.15 3.60
C LEU A 605 -18.94 -35.72 2.54
N PRO A 606 -20.26 -35.57 2.68
CA PRO A 606 -21.20 -35.85 1.60
C PRO A 606 -21.13 -34.77 0.50
N LEU A 607 -21.70 -35.08 -0.67
CA LEU A 607 -21.94 -34.10 -1.73
C LEU A 607 -22.67 -32.86 -1.21
N LEU A 608 -22.27 -31.69 -1.71
CA LEU A 608 -22.85 -30.40 -1.36
C LEU A 608 -24.33 -30.34 -1.76
N THR A 609 -25.21 -30.17 -0.76
CA THR A 609 -26.65 -29.95 -0.94
C THR A 609 -26.98 -28.45 -0.97
N ASP A 610 -28.19 -28.09 -1.42
CA ASP A 610 -28.64 -26.69 -1.43
C ASP A 610 -28.76 -26.12 -0.02
N GLU A 611 -29.10 -26.97 0.96
CA GLU A 611 -29.24 -26.61 2.37
C GLU A 611 -27.88 -26.26 2.97
N ASN A 612 -26.92 -27.18 2.88
CA ASN A 612 -25.55 -26.99 3.37
C ASN A 612 -24.86 -25.81 2.68
N HIS A 613 -25.15 -25.61 1.39
CA HIS A 613 -24.64 -24.47 0.65
C HIS A 613 -25.18 -23.12 1.20
N ARG A 614 -26.48 -23.03 1.51
CA ARG A 614 -27.06 -21.83 2.14
C ARG A 614 -26.51 -21.61 3.54
N GLU A 615 -26.28 -22.68 4.28
CA GLU A 615 -25.65 -22.60 5.61
C GLU A 615 -24.23 -22.01 5.53
N PHE A 616 -23.40 -22.51 4.62
CA PHE A 616 -22.07 -21.94 4.39
C PHE A 616 -22.13 -20.45 4.03
N GLN A 617 -23.04 -20.05 3.14
CA GLN A 617 -23.24 -18.65 2.75
C GLN A 617 -23.69 -17.76 3.93
N GLN A 618 -24.54 -18.30 4.81
CA GLN A 618 -24.97 -17.62 6.04
C GLN A 618 -23.79 -17.41 6.98
N LEU A 619 -23.01 -18.47 7.24
CA LEU A 619 -21.81 -18.42 8.08
C LEU A 619 -20.77 -17.40 7.56
N ALA A 620 -20.54 -17.37 6.23
CA ALA A 620 -19.65 -16.40 5.58
C ALA A 620 -20.18 -14.94 5.65
N SER A 621 -21.47 -14.76 5.98
CA SER A 621 -22.15 -13.46 6.02
C SER A 621 -22.44 -12.95 7.44
N VAL A 622 -22.12 -13.70 8.50
CA VAL A 622 -22.52 -13.39 9.90
C VAL A 622 -22.03 -12.02 10.38
N PHE A 623 -20.82 -11.61 9.99
CA PHE A 623 -20.20 -10.36 10.44
C PHE A 623 -19.86 -9.45 9.25
N PRO A 624 -20.84 -8.76 8.66
CA PRO A 624 -20.62 -7.90 7.49
C PRO A 624 -19.82 -6.63 7.86
N LEU A 625 -19.28 -6.00 6.81
CA LEU A 625 -18.79 -4.61 6.83
C LEU A 625 -20.03 -3.70 6.85
N ALA A 626 -20.44 -3.30 8.05
CA ALA A 626 -21.60 -2.45 8.25
C ALA A 626 -21.47 -1.70 9.59
N LYS A 627 -21.93 -0.45 9.60
CA LYS A 627 -22.05 0.34 10.83
C LYS A 627 -22.83 -0.46 11.88
N PRO A 628 -22.32 -0.64 13.10
CA PRO A 628 -23.07 -1.34 14.15
C PRO A 628 -24.41 -0.64 14.39
N LYS A 629 -25.52 -1.39 14.49
CA LYS A 629 -26.87 -0.87 14.73
C LYS A 629 -27.00 0.05 15.97
N GLN A 630 -26.07 -0.04 16.92
CA GLN A 630 -26.02 0.79 18.14
C GLN A 630 -25.10 2.02 18.03
N SER A 631 -24.44 2.24 16.89
CA SER A 631 -23.74 3.49 16.58
C SER A 631 -24.75 4.55 16.14
N TYR A 632 -25.76 4.81 16.96
CA TYR A 632 -26.72 5.88 16.73
C TYR A 632 -26.04 7.23 16.94
N ASN A 633 -26.14 8.08 15.92
CA ASN A 633 -25.89 9.52 15.88
C ASN A 633 -24.53 10.03 16.39
N SER A 634 -23.56 10.11 15.49
CA SER A 634 -22.68 11.28 15.44
C SER A 634 -23.36 12.51 14.82
N ASN A 635 -24.62 12.41 14.35
CA ASN A 635 -25.45 13.56 13.94
C ASN A 635 -25.96 14.36 15.15
N GLY A 636 -25.10 14.63 16.13
CA GLY A 636 -25.40 15.52 17.24
C GLY A 636 -25.46 16.97 16.75
N MET A 637 -26.35 17.76 17.33
CA MET A 637 -26.53 19.21 17.12
C MET A 637 -25.26 20.08 17.32
N PHE A 638 -24.14 19.46 17.68
CA PHE A 638 -22.82 20.07 17.91
C PHE A 638 -21.78 19.63 16.87
N ASP A 639 -22.19 19.00 15.76
CA ASP A 639 -21.36 18.90 14.57
C ASP A 639 -21.34 20.28 13.92
N TRP A 640 -20.48 21.16 14.45
CA TRP A 640 -20.04 22.31 13.67
C TRP A 640 -19.41 21.73 12.42
N ASP A 641 -20.13 21.83 11.31
CA ASP A 641 -19.70 21.58 9.93
C ASP A 641 -18.40 22.35 9.64
N PHE A 642 -17.27 21.88 10.17
CA PHE A 642 -15.94 22.22 9.68
C PHE A 642 -15.75 21.70 8.24
N ASN A 643 -16.67 20.85 7.78
CA ASN A 643 -16.80 20.35 6.41
C ASN A 643 -17.11 21.43 5.36
N ARG A 644 -17.36 22.69 5.75
CA ARG A 644 -17.69 23.78 4.81
C ARG A 644 -16.56 24.74 4.46
N TYR A 645 -15.40 24.68 5.12
CA TYR A 645 -14.34 25.68 4.91
C TYR A 645 -13.00 25.16 4.35
N TYR A 646 -12.82 23.84 4.21
CA TYR A 646 -11.72 23.23 3.44
C TYR A 646 -12.28 22.28 2.38
N GLY A 647 -13.04 22.84 1.43
CA GLY A 647 -13.54 22.14 0.26
C GLY A 647 -12.46 21.94 -0.80
N TYR A 648 -11.51 21.04 -0.54
CA TYR A 648 -10.79 20.27 -1.56
C TYR A 648 -10.90 18.80 -1.14
N GLY A 649 -12.12 18.28 -1.16
CA GLY A 649 -12.39 16.88 -0.81
C GLY A 649 -11.71 15.95 -1.79
N GLN A 650 -10.62 15.31 -1.34
CA GLN A 650 -10.10 14.14 -2.04
C GLN A 650 -11.17 13.06 -1.99
N SER A 651 -11.83 12.80 -3.12
CA SER A 651 -12.70 11.63 -3.24
C SER A 651 -11.83 10.39 -3.05
N ASN A 652 -11.89 9.74 -1.88
CA ASN A 652 -11.14 8.51 -1.69
C ASN A 652 -11.81 7.41 -2.54
N GLN A 653 -11.24 7.14 -3.72
CA GLN A 653 -11.72 6.10 -4.64
C GLN A 653 -11.40 4.68 -4.15
N ALA A 654 -10.69 4.53 -3.02
CA ALA A 654 -10.41 3.22 -2.43
C ALA A 654 -11.62 2.72 -1.64
N SER A 655 -12.07 1.50 -1.91
CA SER A 655 -13.08 0.80 -1.12
C SER A 655 -12.53 -0.53 -0.65
N PHE A 656 -12.58 -0.77 0.66
CA PHE A 656 -12.09 -2.02 1.25
C PHE A 656 -12.92 -3.20 0.72
N SER A 657 -14.22 -2.95 0.47
CA SER A 657 -15.14 -3.94 -0.07
C SER A 657 -14.78 -4.46 -1.47
N THR A 658 -13.93 -3.74 -2.21
CA THR A 658 -13.50 -4.11 -3.57
C THR A 658 -12.07 -4.62 -3.65
N ASN A 659 -11.36 -4.76 -2.53
CA ASN A 659 -10.00 -5.31 -2.53
C ASN A 659 -9.96 -6.79 -2.87
N ILE A 660 -8.75 -7.31 -3.13
CA ILE A 660 -8.55 -8.70 -3.56
C ILE A 660 -9.14 -9.72 -2.57
N ALA A 661 -9.00 -9.49 -1.26
CA ALA A 661 -9.50 -10.39 -0.22
C ALA A 661 -11.04 -10.40 -0.15
N GLU A 662 -11.69 -9.24 -0.15
CA GLU A 662 -13.15 -9.11 -0.13
C GLU A 662 -13.79 -9.55 -1.44
N ARG A 663 -13.12 -9.38 -2.58
CA ARG A 663 -13.58 -9.97 -3.85
C ARG A 663 -13.62 -11.48 -3.78
N ARG A 664 -12.55 -12.13 -3.29
CA ARG A 664 -12.51 -13.59 -3.09
C ARG A 664 -13.55 -14.06 -2.08
N LEU A 665 -13.67 -13.38 -0.95
CA LEU A 665 -14.69 -13.67 0.05
C LEU A 665 -16.11 -13.52 -0.53
N ARG A 666 -16.36 -12.51 -1.36
CA ARG A 666 -17.63 -12.31 -2.05
C ARG A 666 -17.97 -13.46 -3.00
N THR A 667 -16.99 -13.99 -3.75
CA THR A 667 -17.17 -15.18 -4.58
C THR A 667 -17.70 -16.34 -3.74
N PHE A 668 -17.12 -16.62 -2.58
CA PHE A 668 -17.62 -17.70 -1.70
C PHE A 668 -18.98 -17.42 -1.08
N ARG A 669 -19.32 -16.15 -0.80
CA ARG A 669 -20.66 -15.76 -0.32
C ARG A 669 -21.74 -15.85 -1.39
N GLN A 670 -21.36 -15.73 -2.66
CA GLN A 670 -22.26 -15.72 -3.81
C GLN A 670 -22.13 -16.98 -4.67
N LEU A 671 -21.36 -17.96 -4.19
CA LEU A 671 -21.09 -19.21 -4.88
C LEU A 671 -22.42 -19.79 -5.37
N LYS A 672 -22.48 -20.23 -6.63
CA LYS A 672 -23.64 -21.01 -7.10
C LYS A 672 -23.22 -22.46 -7.19
N LYS A 673 -24.16 -23.36 -6.92
CA LYS A 673 -23.90 -24.81 -6.83
C LYS A 673 -23.24 -25.41 -8.08
N ASP A 674 -23.59 -24.91 -9.26
CA ASP A 674 -23.07 -25.40 -10.55
C ASP A 674 -21.96 -24.52 -11.14
N THR A 675 -21.28 -23.70 -10.31
CA THR A 675 -20.25 -22.79 -10.81
C THR A 675 -18.89 -23.48 -10.96
N LYS A 676 -18.22 -23.19 -12.08
CA LYS A 676 -16.77 -23.41 -12.25
C LYS A 676 -15.93 -22.37 -11.50
N GLU A 677 -16.49 -21.69 -10.50
CA GLU A 677 -15.83 -20.61 -9.75
C GLU A 677 -14.86 -21.15 -8.69
N ILE A 678 -15.07 -22.39 -8.24
CA ILE A 678 -14.11 -23.14 -7.41
C ILE A 678 -13.34 -24.07 -8.34
N GLU A 679 -12.02 -23.90 -8.37
CA GLU A 679 -11.13 -24.74 -9.18
C GLU A 679 -11.07 -26.16 -8.59
N PRO A 680 -10.88 -27.20 -9.42
CA PRO A 680 -10.61 -28.54 -8.92
C PRO A 680 -9.40 -28.57 -7.98
N SER A 681 -9.40 -29.48 -7.01
CA SER A 681 -8.34 -29.59 -5.98
C SER A 681 -8.16 -28.33 -5.12
N THR A 682 -9.27 -27.65 -4.82
CA THR A 682 -9.29 -26.51 -3.89
C THR A 682 -10.33 -26.70 -2.80
N TYR A 683 -10.21 -25.92 -1.73
CA TYR A 683 -11.19 -25.91 -0.65
C TYR A 683 -11.36 -24.50 -0.10
N ALA A 684 -12.51 -24.27 0.52
CA ALA A 684 -12.84 -23.06 1.24
C ALA A 684 -13.38 -23.41 2.63
N ALA A 685 -12.85 -22.78 3.66
CA ALA A 685 -13.21 -23.05 5.04
C ALA A 685 -13.50 -21.77 5.83
N ILE A 686 -14.39 -21.90 6.81
CA ILE A 686 -14.62 -20.91 7.85
C ILE A 686 -13.98 -21.44 9.12
N VAL A 687 -13.09 -20.65 9.71
CA VAL A 687 -12.31 -21.04 10.90
C VAL A 687 -12.98 -20.49 12.15
N SER A 688 -13.06 -21.30 13.20
CA SER A 688 -13.70 -20.91 14.48
C SER A 688 -12.87 -19.92 15.30
N GLU A 689 -11.55 -19.95 15.11
CA GLU A 689 -10.57 -19.14 15.84
C GLU A 689 -9.64 -18.40 14.89
N ASN A 690 -8.72 -17.60 15.46
CA ASN A 690 -7.77 -16.83 14.68
C ASN A 690 -6.74 -17.77 14.01
N PRO A 691 -6.68 -17.87 12.66
CA PRO A 691 -5.78 -18.78 11.95
C PRO A 691 -4.36 -18.21 11.85
N GLY A 692 -3.78 -17.79 12.98
CA GLY A 692 -2.44 -17.22 13.04
C GLY A 692 -2.30 -15.79 12.50
N ILE A 693 -3.37 -14.99 12.49
CA ILE A 693 -3.30 -13.56 12.12
C ILE A 693 -2.66 -12.77 13.26
N GLU A 694 -1.59 -12.05 12.96
CA GLU A 694 -0.91 -11.20 13.93
C GLU A 694 -1.73 -9.94 14.23
N LEU A 695 -2.05 -9.72 15.51
CA LEU A 695 -2.79 -8.54 15.96
C LEU A 695 -1.87 -7.44 16.51
N GLY A 696 -0.56 -7.65 16.54
CA GLY A 696 0.39 -6.71 17.12
C GLY A 696 0.47 -6.74 18.65
N VAL A 697 -0.45 -7.45 19.32
CA VAL A 697 -0.53 -7.52 20.79
C VAL A 697 -0.77 -8.96 21.24
N GLU A 698 -0.11 -9.38 22.33
CA GLU A 698 -0.07 -10.78 22.76
C GLU A 698 -1.46 -11.38 23.07
N LYS A 699 -2.36 -10.58 23.67
CA LYS A 699 -3.68 -11.06 24.10
C LYS A 699 -4.74 -10.02 23.80
N THR A 700 -5.76 -10.46 23.08
CA THR A 700 -6.96 -9.68 22.81
C THR A 700 -8.21 -10.47 23.20
N ARG A 701 -9.32 -9.76 23.35
CA ARG A 701 -10.66 -10.34 23.43
C ARG A 701 -11.34 -10.19 22.07
N PRO A 702 -11.35 -11.24 21.22
CA PRO A 702 -11.98 -11.17 19.90
C PRO A 702 -13.49 -11.00 20.03
N GLN A 703 -14.07 -10.19 19.15
CA GLN A 703 -15.51 -9.94 19.06
C GLN A 703 -15.91 -9.82 17.60
N ALA A 704 -16.99 -10.51 17.21
CA ALA A 704 -17.58 -10.42 15.86
C ALA A 704 -16.54 -10.55 14.73
N SER A 705 -15.61 -11.51 14.88
CA SER A 705 -14.54 -11.77 13.92
C SER A 705 -14.94 -12.85 12.93
N LEU A 706 -14.49 -12.71 11.69
CA LEU A 706 -14.70 -13.68 10.61
C LEU A 706 -13.34 -14.07 10.04
N HIS A 707 -13.07 -15.36 10.02
CA HIS A 707 -11.86 -15.92 9.46
C HIS A 707 -12.24 -16.90 8.36
N MET A 708 -11.91 -16.54 7.12
CA MET A 708 -12.09 -17.39 5.96
C MET A 708 -10.74 -17.83 5.42
N LEU A 709 -10.72 -19.04 4.87
CA LEU A 709 -9.54 -19.69 4.35
C LEU A 709 -9.89 -20.30 2.99
N GLN A 710 -8.99 -20.17 2.03
CA GLN A 710 -8.99 -20.90 0.77
C GLN A 710 -7.67 -21.65 0.65
N GLY A 711 -7.70 -22.90 0.21
CA GLY A 711 -6.46 -23.65 -0.03
C GLY A 711 -6.49 -24.50 -1.27
N TRP A 712 -5.29 -24.88 -1.73
CA TRP A 712 -5.03 -25.73 -2.88
C TRP A 712 -4.20 -26.93 -2.41
N TYR A 713 -4.62 -28.15 -2.78
CA TYR A 713 -4.06 -29.40 -2.23
C TYR A 713 -3.54 -30.37 -3.28
#